data_AF-A0A7X6XNA5-F1
#
_entry.id   AF-A0A7X6XNA5-F1
#
_cell.length_a   1.000
_cell.length_b   1.000
_cell.length_c   1.000
_cell.angle_alpha   90.00
_cell.angle_beta   90.00
_cell.angle_gamma   90.00
#
_symmetry.space_group_name_H-M   'P 1'
#
loop_
_entity.id
_entity.type
_entity.pdbx_description
1 polymer ?
#
loop_
_entity_poly.entity_id
_entity_poly.type
_entity_poly.pdbx_seq_one_letter_code
_entity_poly.pdbx_strand_id
1 'polypeptide(L)'
;MTHVLGQLAWLGAALLLAMVPGQAAEPAATRVVGETVVEAEHFSRGHVTIDSDGWGRGSSPLIIDRWPGPIWVEYDLVVPTAGRYRLDARYASAEIRSVRVFLDQVLVDDQGLSGTTGSFRGTTAAWSRVAVLPLPAGQHTLRLEPHGCLPHTDALRLAPTNEPLHVPALTPRAERVRAQIGQARALAKAQPALGKTLRDPLARAEATLRAIPGAASVAQLKQRVVSLERDWQPVYSRLQPRLTAQAYGTPGAAPGYAVGIESPARKVLLRAADFTGEIGAPARIALARGEEEGVQVVVLAGKRPLRGVRVTAGALVGPAGARLPVAVHPVGYLETTGHPERGDTAGAWWPDPLLGNAPFGVAAERAQPVWLSVRAPATARPGCYRGVVVVAPEGQPAVRVPLQVEVWNFTLPPENHLKTAFILWWSRKAVSPAEFRQWAGFALRHRLGLMDIGWGWGHPEPAFPITRTANGYDYSRLDRDLQFCFDWHMRCSVLADFPAREYSEEYRQELARFLPDYIHHLRERGWLDRFYLKLHDEPQPELYPAVRAQAELVRQIAPGIRRVCTVPITPELIGAVDVWCPITSWLDPAAAREARARGEEVWAYTCGGPAPPTPNIAYIHQDARGNRQLPWQCWALGASGYLYWSLKHWPEANTTQADHQWSAWRWAKRSRVAFVPRREAGPGWPCLPWVAANEGLPAGDGYLIYPGPKGEPLSSIRLEAFRDGLEDVEYLAFLRRRAANARRAGRRERAERAERLLAEAQRLGALQGAWNPDPGELLRLRARIGAELSRR
;
A
#
# COMPACT_ATOMS: atom_id res chain seq x y z
N MET A 1 -28.49 -58.84 20.99
CA MET A 1 -29.21 -58.76 19.70
C MET A 1 -29.82 -57.37 19.58
N THR A 2 -29.07 -56.42 19.03
CA THR A 2 -29.52 -55.12 18.44
C THR A 2 -28.26 -54.32 18.05
N HIS A 3 -27.46 -54.95 17.20
CA HIS A 3 -26.41 -54.33 16.39
C HIS A 3 -26.56 -55.01 15.03
N VAL A 4 -26.72 -54.25 13.94
CA VAL A 4 -26.42 -54.58 12.50
C VAL A 4 -27.28 -53.83 11.47
N LEU A 5 -28.41 -53.17 11.80
CA LEU A 5 -29.30 -52.61 10.75
C LEU A 5 -29.29 -51.07 10.58
N GLY A 6 -28.36 -50.32 11.18
CA GLY A 6 -28.32 -48.85 11.07
C GLY A 6 -27.25 -48.26 10.13
N GLN A 7 -26.33 -49.08 9.59
CA GLN A 7 -25.14 -48.60 8.88
C GLN A 7 -25.20 -48.72 7.34
N LEU A 8 -26.38 -49.00 6.76
CA LEU A 8 -26.56 -49.16 5.30
C LEU A 8 -27.37 -48.04 4.61
N ALA A 9 -27.68 -46.94 5.30
CA ALA A 9 -28.43 -45.81 4.72
C ALA A 9 -27.56 -44.65 4.18
N TRP A 10 -26.23 -44.73 4.29
CA TRP A 10 -25.27 -43.68 3.85
C TRP A 10 -24.53 -43.99 2.53
N LEU A 11 -24.95 -45.04 1.81
CA LEU A 11 -24.47 -45.37 0.46
C LEU A 11 -25.51 -45.07 -0.66
N GLY A 12 -26.71 -44.58 -0.30
CA GLY A 12 -27.80 -44.33 -1.26
C GLY A 12 -28.03 -42.87 -1.67
N ALA A 13 -27.45 -41.89 -0.97
CA ALA A 13 -27.67 -40.45 -1.25
C ALA A 13 -26.46 -39.75 -1.88
N ALA A 14 -25.32 -40.43 -1.98
CA ALA A 14 -24.12 -39.96 -2.70
C ALA A 14 -24.11 -40.36 -4.19
N LEU A 15 -25.15 -41.05 -4.68
CA LEU A 15 -25.28 -41.48 -6.08
C LEU A 15 -26.36 -40.74 -6.89
N LEU A 16 -27.05 -39.73 -6.31
CA LEU A 16 -28.16 -39.03 -6.99
C LEU A 16 -27.99 -37.50 -7.15
N LEU A 17 -26.80 -36.97 -6.83
CA LEU A 17 -26.41 -35.58 -7.17
C LEU A 17 -25.02 -35.49 -7.83
N ALA A 18 -24.49 -36.63 -8.28
CA ALA A 18 -23.29 -36.74 -9.11
C ALA A 18 -23.60 -37.10 -10.58
N MET A 19 -24.87 -37.04 -11.00
CA MET A 19 -25.27 -37.30 -12.39
C MET A 19 -26.28 -36.27 -12.88
N VAL A 20 -25.83 -35.02 -13.04
CA VAL A 20 -26.32 -34.21 -14.15
C VAL A 20 -25.22 -34.30 -15.20
N PRO A 21 -25.44 -34.98 -16.34
CA PRO A 21 -24.51 -34.90 -17.44
C PRO A 21 -24.38 -33.41 -17.78
N GLY A 22 -23.16 -32.87 -17.78
CA GLY A 22 -22.91 -31.69 -18.61
C GLY A 22 -23.44 -32.04 -20.00
N GLN A 23 -24.14 -31.12 -20.66
CA GLN A 23 -24.56 -31.33 -22.04
C GLN A 23 -23.32 -31.71 -22.86
N ALA A 24 -23.16 -33.01 -23.11
CA ALA A 24 -22.20 -33.53 -24.04
C ALA A 24 -22.79 -33.22 -25.42
N ALA A 25 -22.24 -32.21 -26.08
CA ALA A 25 -22.38 -32.11 -27.52
C ALA A 25 -21.70 -33.35 -28.15
N GLU A 26 -22.33 -33.92 -29.16
CA GLU A 26 -21.77 -35.05 -29.92
C GLU A 26 -20.34 -34.74 -30.41
N PRO A 27 -19.46 -35.75 -30.50
CA PRO A 27 -18.10 -35.54 -30.98
C PRO A 27 -18.15 -35.22 -32.48
N ALA A 28 -18.11 -33.93 -32.83
CA ALA A 28 -17.86 -33.50 -34.19
C ALA A 28 -16.40 -33.81 -34.55
N ALA A 29 -16.17 -34.97 -35.18
CA ALA A 29 -14.87 -35.33 -35.69
C ALA A 29 -14.51 -34.52 -36.95
N THR A 30 -13.38 -33.81 -36.84
CA THR A 30 -12.39 -33.46 -37.88
C THR A 30 -12.81 -32.63 -39.10
N ARG A 31 -12.20 -31.44 -39.22
CA ARG A 31 -11.61 -30.97 -40.50
C ARG A 31 -10.18 -30.47 -40.27
N VAL A 32 -9.28 -31.00 -41.10
CA VAL A 32 -7.86 -30.66 -41.23
C VAL A 32 -7.68 -29.88 -42.54
N VAL A 33 -6.70 -28.96 -42.52
CA VAL A 33 -6.17 -28.07 -43.58
C VAL A 33 -6.95 -26.76 -43.82
N GLY A 34 -6.43 -25.65 -43.26
CA GLY A 34 -6.92 -24.27 -43.50
C GLY A 34 -7.41 -23.55 -42.25
N GLU A 35 -7.68 -22.25 -42.39
CA GLU A 35 -8.29 -21.37 -41.37
C GLU A 35 -9.41 -22.10 -40.60
N THR A 36 -9.19 -22.39 -39.32
CA THR A 36 -10.18 -23.06 -38.48
C THR A 36 -11.02 -22.02 -37.79
N VAL A 37 -12.29 -21.91 -38.19
CA VAL A 37 -13.30 -21.13 -37.46
C VAL A 37 -14.12 -22.09 -36.62
N VAL A 38 -14.18 -21.83 -35.32
CA VAL A 38 -15.01 -22.55 -34.34
C VAL A 38 -16.08 -21.59 -33.89
N GLU A 39 -17.34 -21.86 -34.25
CA GLU A 39 -18.48 -21.12 -33.71
C GLU A 39 -18.49 -21.28 -32.19
N ALA A 40 -18.73 -20.19 -31.46
CA ALA A 40 -18.44 -20.12 -30.03
C ALA A 40 -19.39 -21.02 -29.20
N GLU A 41 -20.57 -21.34 -29.71
CA GLU A 41 -21.51 -22.29 -29.14
C GLU A 41 -21.04 -23.76 -29.22
N HIS A 42 -20.08 -24.08 -30.10
CA HIS A 42 -19.50 -25.42 -30.24
C HIS A 42 -18.29 -25.64 -29.32
N PHE A 43 -18.40 -25.19 -28.08
CA PHE A 43 -17.36 -25.40 -27.09
C PHE A 43 -17.33 -26.84 -26.56
N SER A 44 -16.14 -27.33 -26.18
CA SER A 44 -15.98 -28.69 -25.62
C SER A 44 -16.54 -28.80 -24.21
N ARG A 45 -16.34 -27.75 -23.39
CA ARG A 45 -16.76 -27.70 -21.99
C ARG A 45 -16.82 -26.25 -21.51
N GLY A 46 -17.79 -25.90 -20.68
CA GLY A 46 -17.95 -24.52 -20.26
C GLY A 46 -19.23 -24.26 -19.47
N HIS A 47 -19.29 -23.06 -18.90
CA HIS A 47 -20.36 -22.52 -18.08
C HIS A 47 -20.85 -21.20 -18.71
N VAL A 48 -21.59 -21.31 -19.81
CA VAL A 48 -22.11 -20.19 -20.60
C VAL A 48 -23.54 -20.50 -21.04
N THR A 49 -24.29 -19.49 -21.45
CA THR A 49 -25.59 -19.68 -22.11
C THR A 49 -25.41 -19.49 -23.60
N ILE A 50 -25.96 -20.39 -24.41
CA ILE A 50 -26.10 -20.22 -25.86
C ILE A 50 -27.38 -19.44 -26.13
N ASP A 51 -27.29 -18.35 -26.87
CA ASP A 51 -28.41 -17.46 -27.19
C ASP A 51 -28.56 -17.30 -28.71
N SER A 52 -29.64 -17.85 -29.25
CA SER A 52 -30.06 -17.74 -30.67
C SER A 52 -31.19 -16.74 -30.87
N ASP A 53 -32.02 -16.52 -29.84
CA ASP A 53 -33.32 -15.85 -29.98
C ASP A 53 -33.38 -14.45 -29.38
N GLY A 54 -32.41 -14.09 -28.53
CA GLY A 54 -32.28 -12.79 -27.89
C GLY A 54 -31.33 -11.86 -28.66
N TRP A 55 -30.12 -11.73 -28.14
CA TRP A 55 -29.03 -10.94 -28.70
C TRP A 55 -28.43 -11.55 -29.97
N GLY A 56 -28.51 -12.88 -30.11
CA GLY A 56 -28.16 -13.63 -31.33
C GLY A 56 -29.21 -13.59 -32.44
N ARG A 57 -30.38 -12.97 -32.21
CA ARG A 57 -31.45 -12.93 -33.22
C ARG A 57 -31.00 -12.19 -34.48
N GLY A 58 -30.94 -12.92 -35.60
CA GLY A 58 -30.49 -12.40 -36.89
C GLY A 58 -28.98 -12.54 -37.16
N SER A 59 -28.27 -13.31 -36.34
CA SER A 59 -26.87 -13.72 -36.52
C SER A 59 -26.68 -15.22 -36.18
N SER A 60 -25.44 -15.72 -36.18
CA SER A 60 -25.13 -17.01 -35.55
C SER A 60 -25.43 -16.97 -34.04
N PRO A 61 -25.70 -18.13 -33.42
CA PRO A 61 -25.83 -18.25 -31.96
C PRO A 61 -24.61 -17.67 -31.23
N LEU A 62 -24.85 -17.03 -30.09
CA LEU A 62 -23.80 -16.40 -29.29
C LEU A 62 -23.64 -17.14 -27.96
N ILE A 63 -22.42 -17.22 -27.45
CA ILE A 63 -22.22 -17.51 -26.02
C ILE A 63 -22.27 -16.21 -25.23
N ILE A 64 -23.10 -16.22 -24.18
CA ILE A 64 -23.37 -15.06 -23.33
C ILE A 64 -23.23 -15.41 -21.84
N ASP A 65 -23.21 -14.37 -21.00
CA ASP A 65 -22.93 -14.43 -19.57
C ASP A 65 -24.15 -14.69 -18.67
N ARG A 66 -25.21 -15.33 -19.20
CA ARG A 66 -26.44 -15.66 -18.45
C ARG A 66 -26.37 -16.98 -17.67
N TRP A 67 -25.19 -17.34 -17.18
CA TRP A 67 -24.97 -18.52 -16.35
C TRP A 67 -24.98 -18.15 -14.85
N PRO A 68 -25.64 -18.90 -13.96
CA PRO A 68 -25.77 -18.55 -12.53
C PRO A 68 -24.49 -18.71 -11.70
N GLY A 69 -23.39 -19.19 -12.29
CA GLY A 69 -22.11 -19.46 -11.63
C GLY A 69 -20.90 -18.84 -12.37
N PRO A 70 -19.66 -19.20 -11.98
CA PRO A 70 -18.46 -18.73 -12.68
C PRO A 70 -18.48 -19.09 -14.16
N ILE A 71 -18.30 -18.08 -15.00
CA ILE A 71 -18.34 -18.21 -16.46
C ILE A 71 -16.95 -18.53 -16.98
N TRP A 72 -16.86 -19.56 -17.79
CA TRP A 72 -15.68 -19.93 -18.55
C TRP A 72 -16.08 -20.87 -19.67
N VAL A 73 -15.26 -20.96 -20.71
CA VAL A 73 -15.49 -21.87 -21.82
C VAL A 73 -14.16 -22.39 -22.35
N GLU A 74 -14.13 -23.66 -22.72
CA GLU A 74 -12.95 -24.35 -23.25
C GLU A 74 -13.26 -25.05 -24.56
N TYR A 75 -12.29 -24.98 -25.46
CA TYR A 75 -12.33 -25.56 -26.79
C TYR A 75 -11.12 -26.48 -26.94
N ASP A 76 -11.37 -27.70 -27.39
CA ASP A 76 -10.31 -28.62 -27.80
C ASP A 76 -10.03 -28.40 -29.28
N LEU A 77 -8.81 -27.93 -29.55
CA LEU A 77 -8.35 -27.58 -30.88
C LEU A 77 -7.34 -28.63 -31.32
N VAL A 78 -7.46 -29.10 -32.56
CA VAL A 78 -6.48 -30.00 -33.17
C VAL A 78 -5.62 -29.21 -34.13
N VAL A 79 -4.32 -29.14 -33.86
CA VAL A 79 -3.34 -28.49 -34.71
C VAL A 79 -2.66 -29.56 -35.57
N PRO A 80 -2.85 -29.55 -36.90
CA PRO A 80 -2.36 -30.64 -37.75
C PRO A 80 -0.85 -30.60 -37.98
N THR A 81 -0.27 -29.40 -38.03
CA THR A 81 1.16 -29.19 -38.26
C THR A 81 1.70 -28.18 -37.26
N ALA A 82 2.84 -28.48 -36.64
CA ALA A 82 3.52 -27.55 -35.76
C ALA A 82 3.86 -26.25 -36.52
N GLY A 83 3.66 -25.10 -35.89
CA GLY A 83 3.87 -23.81 -36.54
C GLY A 83 3.42 -22.63 -35.71
N ARG A 84 3.38 -21.46 -36.33
CA ARG A 84 2.80 -20.25 -35.73
C ARG A 84 1.37 -20.09 -36.18
N TYR A 85 0.51 -19.73 -35.24
CA TYR A 85 -0.92 -19.57 -35.48
C TYR A 85 -1.39 -18.22 -34.94
N ARG A 86 -2.24 -17.54 -35.70
CA ARG A 86 -3.01 -16.38 -35.27
C ARG A 86 -4.32 -16.86 -34.67
N LEU A 87 -4.58 -16.42 -33.44
CA LEU A 87 -5.85 -16.57 -32.74
C LEU A 87 -6.62 -15.24 -32.83
N ASP A 88 -7.80 -15.29 -33.45
CA ASP A 88 -8.77 -14.19 -33.49
C ASP A 88 -10.07 -14.61 -32.82
N ALA A 89 -10.84 -13.64 -32.33
CA ALA A 89 -12.19 -13.86 -31.80
C ALA A 89 -13.17 -12.86 -32.45
N ARG A 90 -14.33 -13.33 -32.87
CA ARG A 90 -15.48 -12.52 -33.31
C ARG A 90 -16.45 -12.41 -32.15
N TYR A 91 -16.75 -11.19 -31.74
CA TYR A 91 -17.66 -10.93 -30.62
C TYR A 91 -18.36 -9.57 -30.77
N ALA A 92 -19.48 -9.42 -30.09
CA ALA A 92 -20.23 -8.18 -29.97
C ALA A 92 -20.17 -7.63 -28.53
N SER A 93 -19.82 -6.36 -28.38
CA SER A 93 -19.84 -5.69 -27.07
C SER A 93 -20.17 -4.20 -27.16
N ALA A 94 -21.15 -3.73 -26.38
CA ALA A 94 -21.46 -2.31 -26.25
C ALA A 94 -20.55 -1.59 -25.23
N GLU A 95 -19.93 -2.35 -24.33
CA GLU A 95 -19.08 -1.84 -23.25
C GLU A 95 -17.77 -2.63 -23.21
N ILE A 96 -16.73 -2.08 -22.57
CA ILE A 96 -15.46 -2.78 -22.39
C ILE A 96 -15.69 -3.98 -21.47
N ARG A 97 -15.48 -5.19 -21.99
CA ARG A 97 -15.59 -6.45 -21.27
C ARG A 97 -14.35 -7.28 -21.55
N SER A 98 -13.54 -7.58 -20.53
CA SER A 98 -12.28 -8.30 -20.73
C SER A 98 -12.35 -9.78 -20.35
N VAL A 99 -11.61 -10.58 -21.10
CA VAL A 99 -11.56 -12.03 -21.01
C VAL A 99 -10.11 -12.47 -20.83
N ARG A 100 -9.86 -13.30 -19.81
CA ARG A 100 -8.60 -14.04 -19.69
C ARG A 100 -8.60 -15.18 -20.70
N VAL A 101 -7.64 -15.18 -21.59
CA VAL A 101 -7.45 -16.20 -22.61
C VAL A 101 -6.26 -17.07 -22.19
N PHE A 102 -6.50 -18.36 -22.00
CA PHE A 102 -5.45 -19.33 -21.73
C PHE A 102 -5.33 -20.32 -22.88
N LEU A 103 -4.12 -20.75 -23.17
CA LEU A 103 -3.85 -21.86 -24.06
C LEU A 103 -2.96 -22.85 -23.32
N ASP A 104 -3.39 -24.10 -23.21
CA ASP A 104 -2.73 -25.16 -22.44
C ASP A 104 -2.34 -24.67 -21.03
N GLN A 105 -3.31 -24.05 -20.34
CA GLN A 105 -3.17 -23.46 -19.00
C GLN A 105 -2.19 -22.28 -18.90
N VAL A 106 -1.61 -21.82 -20.01
CA VAL A 106 -0.78 -20.62 -20.05
C VAL A 106 -1.63 -19.42 -20.40
N LEU A 107 -1.59 -18.38 -19.57
CA LEU A 107 -2.22 -17.10 -19.86
C LEU A 107 -1.58 -16.46 -21.10
N VAL A 108 -2.37 -16.27 -22.15
CA VAL A 108 -1.99 -15.68 -23.44
C VAL A 108 -2.33 -14.19 -23.45
N ASP A 109 -3.52 -13.84 -22.98
CA ASP A 109 -4.00 -12.46 -22.87
C ASP A 109 -4.87 -12.32 -21.62
N ASP A 110 -4.61 -11.31 -20.79
CA ASP A 110 -5.42 -11.02 -19.59
C ASP A 110 -6.59 -10.08 -19.91
N GLN A 111 -6.51 -9.36 -21.03
CA GLN A 111 -7.47 -8.34 -21.46
C GLN A 111 -8.03 -8.66 -22.85
N GLY A 112 -8.11 -9.94 -23.19
CA GLY A 112 -8.65 -10.40 -24.47
C GLY A 112 -10.09 -9.95 -24.65
N LEU A 113 -10.47 -9.71 -25.91
CA LEU A 113 -11.84 -9.32 -26.31
C LEU A 113 -12.35 -8.02 -25.63
N SER A 114 -11.45 -7.14 -25.18
CA SER A 114 -11.80 -5.91 -24.45
C SER A 114 -12.29 -4.73 -25.31
N GLY A 115 -12.34 -4.91 -26.63
CA GLY A 115 -12.84 -3.89 -27.56
C GLY A 115 -14.35 -3.68 -27.45
N THR A 116 -14.82 -2.55 -27.97
CA THR A 116 -16.26 -2.32 -28.18
C THR A 116 -16.57 -2.42 -29.67
N THR A 117 -17.71 -3.01 -30.01
CA THR A 117 -18.19 -3.14 -31.39
C THR A 117 -19.51 -2.39 -31.62
N GLY A 118 -19.95 -1.61 -30.63
CA GLY A 118 -21.07 -0.69 -30.71
C GLY A 118 -22.38 -1.26 -30.16
N SER A 119 -22.55 -2.58 -30.05
CA SER A 119 -23.72 -3.18 -29.40
C SER A 119 -23.44 -4.59 -28.89
N PHE A 120 -24.39 -5.18 -28.16
CA PHE A 120 -24.36 -6.58 -27.75
C PHE A 120 -25.02 -7.54 -28.76
N ARG A 121 -25.57 -7.02 -29.87
CA ARG A 121 -26.21 -7.85 -30.89
C ARG A 121 -25.17 -8.53 -31.77
N GLY A 122 -25.37 -9.80 -32.09
CA GLY A 122 -24.43 -10.57 -32.93
C GLY A 122 -24.25 -9.99 -34.34
N THR A 123 -25.24 -9.23 -34.86
CA THR A 123 -25.11 -8.48 -36.12
C THR A 123 -24.02 -7.39 -36.10
N THR A 124 -23.56 -7.00 -34.91
CA THR A 124 -22.43 -6.06 -34.72
C THR A 124 -21.14 -6.77 -34.31
N ALA A 125 -21.10 -8.10 -34.36
CA ALA A 125 -19.91 -8.84 -33.98
C ALA A 125 -18.78 -8.59 -34.99
N ALA A 126 -17.58 -8.32 -34.48
CA ALA A 126 -16.42 -8.02 -35.31
C ALA A 126 -15.22 -8.88 -34.91
N TRP A 127 -14.42 -9.28 -35.89
CA TRP A 127 -13.18 -9.99 -35.65
C TRP A 127 -12.15 -9.09 -34.98
N SER A 128 -11.55 -9.58 -33.90
CA SER A 128 -10.45 -8.94 -33.19
C SER A 128 -9.32 -9.93 -33.01
N ARG A 129 -8.09 -9.48 -33.25
CA ARG A 129 -6.89 -10.27 -33.02
C ARG A 129 -6.66 -10.43 -31.53
N VAL A 130 -6.48 -11.67 -31.08
CA VAL A 130 -6.12 -12.01 -29.69
C VAL A 130 -4.61 -12.18 -29.56
N ALA A 131 -4.02 -13.09 -30.35
CA ALA A 131 -2.59 -13.39 -30.26
C ALA A 131 -2.03 -14.04 -31.53
N VAL A 132 -0.70 -14.03 -31.67
CA VAL A 132 0.06 -14.87 -32.60
C VAL A 132 1.04 -15.70 -31.78
N LEU A 133 0.88 -17.02 -31.81
CA LEU A 133 1.49 -17.92 -30.84
C LEU A 133 2.02 -19.21 -31.49
N PRO A 134 3.06 -19.84 -30.92
CA PRO A 134 3.58 -21.11 -31.42
C PRO A 134 2.78 -22.29 -30.85
N LEU A 135 2.43 -23.22 -31.73
CA LEU A 135 1.74 -24.46 -31.39
C LEU A 135 2.46 -25.66 -32.00
N PRO A 136 2.73 -26.73 -31.22
CA PRO A 136 3.11 -28.01 -31.79
C PRO A 136 1.91 -28.65 -32.52
N ALA A 137 2.16 -29.73 -33.27
CA ALA A 137 1.07 -30.55 -33.77
C ALA A 137 0.46 -31.35 -32.61
N GLY A 138 -0.87 -31.51 -32.61
CA GLY A 138 -1.58 -32.26 -31.58
C GLY A 138 -2.80 -31.53 -31.03
N GLN A 139 -3.27 -32.00 -29.88
CA GLN A 139 -4.43 -31.42 -29.19
C GLN A 139 -3.99 -30.28 -28.28
N HIS A 140 -4.79 -29.21 -28.28
CA HIS A 140 -4.61 -28.02 -27.48
C HIS A 140 -5.92 -27.61 -26.83
N THR A 141 -5.86 -27.05 -25.62
CA THR A 141 -7.04 -26.49 -24.96
C THR A 141 -6.94 -24.97 -24.94
N LEU A 142 -7.91 -24.30 -25.57
CA LEU A 142 -8.13 -22.86 -25.44
C LEU A 142 -9.22 -22.60 -24.40
N ARG A 143 -8.92 -21.83 -23.36
CA ARG A 143 -9.88 -21.41 -22.32
C ARG A 143 -10.13 -19.91 -22.39
N LEU A 144 -11.39 -19.50 -22.38
CA LEU A 144 -11.83 -18.13 -22.17
C LEU A 144 -12.47 -18.01 -20.78
N GLU A 145 -12.01 -17.04 -19.98
CA GLU A 145 -12.50 -16.80 -18.63
C GLU A 145 -12.70 -15.29 -18.40
N PRO A 146 -13.94 -14.78 -18.53
CA PRO A 146 -14.27 -13.38 -18.28
C PRO A 146 -13.86 -12.89 -16.89
N HIS A 147 -13.52 -11.60 -16.76
CA HIS A 147 -13.34 -10.96 -15.44
C HIS A 147 -14.67 -10.68 -14.71
N GLY A 148 -15.78 -10.77 -15.43
CA GLY A 148 -17.13 -10.69 -14.88
C GLY A 148 -18.16 -11.03 -15.95
N CYS A 149 -18.28 -10.15 -16.95
CA CYS A 149 -19.24 -10.30 -18.04
C CYS A 149 -18.52 -10.71 -19.33
N LEU A 150 -19.06 -11.69 -20.04
CA LEU A 150 -18.56 -12.16 -21.33
C LEU A 150 -19.03 -11.18 -22.42
N PRO A 151 -18.14 -10.64 -23.29
CA PRO A 151 -18.58 -10.08 -24.57
C PRO A 151 -19.37 -11.14 -25.31
N HIS A 152 -20.50 -10.82 -25.94
CA HIS A 152 -21.29 -11.86 -26.62
C HIS A 152 -20.46 -12.44 -27.76
N THR A 153 -19.92 -13.64 -27.54
CA THR A 153 -18.86 -14.19 -28.37
C THR A 153 -19.50 -15.11 -29.39
N ASP A 154 -19.09 -14.94 -30.63
CA ASP A 154 -19.75 -15.53 -31.79
C ASP A 154 -18.89 -16.61 -32.41
N ALA A 155 -17.60 -16.33 -32.63
CA ALA A 155 -16.69 -17.32 -33.18
C ALA A 155 -15.23 -17.10 -32.76
N LEU A 156 -14.45 -18.15 -32.85
CA LEU A 156 -13.01 -18.15 -32.69
C LEU A 156 -12.35 -18.59 -33.97
N ARG A 157 -11.20 -18.03 -34.28
CA ARG A 157 -10.44 -18.40 -35.47
C ARG A 157 -9.00 -18.68 -35.11
N LEU A 158 -8.52 -19.85 -35.54
CA LEU A 158 -7.12 -20.22 -35.47
C LEU A 158 -6.60 -20.48 -36.89
N ALA A 159 -5.62 -19.69 -37.33
CA ALA A 159 -5.08 -19.77 -38.68
C ALA A 159 -3.54 -19.82 -38.68
N PRO A 160 -2.90 -20.72 -39.46
CA PRO A 160 -1.45 -20.66 -39.67
C PRO A 160 -1.04 -19.27 -40.16
N THR A 161 0.09 -18.77 -39.68
CA THR A 161 0.56 -17.43 -40.05
C THR A 161 2.08 -17.34 -40.08
N ASN A 162 2.59 -16.45 -40.93
CA ASN A 162 3.99 -16.02 -40.92
C ASN A 162 4.19 -14.73 -40.10
N GLU A 163 3.13 -14.21 -39.47
CA GLU A 163 3.21 -13.05 -38.58
C GLU A 163 4.20 -13.31 -37.42
N PRO A 164 4.89 -12.27 -36.93
CA PRO A 164 5.72 -12.37 -35.74
C PRO A 164 4.92 -12.82 -34.51
N LEU A 165 5.57 -13.56 -33.60
CA LEU A 165 4.96 -13.94 -32.33
C LEU A 165 4.52 -12.70 -31.54
N HIS A 166 3.26 -12.70 -31.13
CA HIS A 166 2.66 -11.66 -30.31
C HIS A 166 1.69 -12.31 -29.31
N VAL A 167 2.17 -12.56 -28.09
CA VAL A 167 1.37 -13.06 -26.98
C VAL A 167 1.22 -11.92 -25.97
N PRO A 168 0.06 -11.25 -25.87
CA PRO A 168 -0.10 -10.02 -25.06
C PRO A 168 0.41 -10.12 -23.61
N ALA A 169 0.29 -11.29 -22.98
CA ALA A 169 0.76 -11.52 -21.61
C ALA A 169 2.29 -11.71 -21.50
N LEU A 170 3.01 -11.98 -22.60
CA LEU A 170 4.44 -12.35 -22.61
C LEU A 170 5.31 -11.43 -23.49
N THR A 171 4.80 -10.95 -24.63
CA THR A 171 5.56 -10.12 -25.58
C THR A 171 6.07 -8.81 -24.95
N PRO A 172 5.25 -8.01 -24.23
CA PRO A 172 5.73 -6.78 -23.60
C PRO A 172 6.83 -7.03 -22.56
N ARG A 173 6.80 -8.19 -21.90
CA ARG A 173 7.82 -8.60 -20.91
C ARG A 173 9.18 -8.82 -21.60
N ALA A 174 9.18 -9.57 -22.70
CA ALA A 174 10.38 -9.81 -23.50
C ALA A 174 10.91 -8.51 -24.14
N GLU A 175 10.03 -7.63 -24.61
CA GLU A 175 10.40 -6.34 -25.19
C GLU A 175 11.01 -5.37 -24.17
N ARG A 176 10.50 -5.33 -22.94
CA ARG A 176 11.15 -4.59 -21.86
C ARG A 176 12.58 -5.06 -21.66
N VAL A 177 12.80 -6.38 -21.52
CA VAL A 177 14.16 -6.91 -21.32
C VAL A 177 15.04 -6.63 -22.56
N ARG A 178 14.51 -6.71 -23.78
CA ARG A 178 15.22 -6.31 -25.00
C ARG A 178 15.69 -4.87 -24.93
N ALA A 179 14.84 -3.94 -24.52
CA ALA A 179 15.19 -2.53 -24.37
C ALA A 179 16.29 -2.35 -23.30
N GLN A 180 16.15 -3.03 -22.16
CA GLN A 180 17.14 -3.03 -21.08
C GLN A 180 18.52 -3.56 -21.52
N ILE A 181 18.55 -4.66 -22.29
CA ILE A 181 19.76 -5.21 -22.90
C ILE A 181 20.39 -4.18 -23.86
N GLY A 182 19.58 -3.51 -24.69
CA GLY A 182 20.05 -2.46 -25.58
C GLY A 182 20.76 -1.31 -24.84
N GLN A 183 20.17 -0.87 -23.74
CA GLN A 183 20.77 0.14 -22.86
C GLN A 183 22.08 -0.36 -22.22
N ALA A 184 22.09 -1.58 -21.68
CA ALA A 184 23.27 -2.18 -21.08
C ALA A 184 24.41 -2.38 -22.09
N ARG A 185 24.10 -2.71 -23.35
CA ARG A 185 25.08 -2.77 -24.46
C ARG A 185 25.69 -1.41 -24.76
N ALA A 186 24.86 -0.37 -24.86
CA ALA A 186 25.33 0.99 -25.10
C ALA A 186 26.28 1.43 -23.96
N LEU A 187 25.98 1.05 -22.72
CA LEU A 187 26.83 1.30 -21.56
C LEU A 187 28.13 0.49 -21.57
N ALA A 188 28.05 -0.80 -21.87
CA ALA A 188 29.22 -1.67 -22.02
C ALA A 188 30.19 -1.14 -23.10
N LYS A 189 29.66 -0.59 -24.20
CA LYS A 189 30.45 0.03 -25.26
C LYS A 189 31.13 1.33 -24.79
N ALA A 190 30.45 2.15 -24.01
CA ALA A 190 31.00 3.41 -23.49
C ALA A 190 31.97 3.20 -22.30
N GLN A 191 31.87 2.09 -21.57
CA GLN A 191 32.69 1.79 -20.39
C GLN A 191 33.35 0.41 -20.53
N PRO A 192 34.57 0.31 -21.12
CA PRO A 192 35.21 -0.96 -21.45
C PRO A 192 35.42 -1.91 -20.27
N ALA A 193 35.71 -1.39 -19.07
CA ALA A 193 35.85 -2.18 -17.85
C ALA A 193 34.54 -2.85 -17.42
N LEU A 194 33.43 -2.12 -17.51
CA LEU A 194 32.09 -2.67 -17.28
C LEU A 194 31.72 -3.66 -18.39
N GLY A 195 32.10 -3.38 -19.63
CA GLY A 195 31.90 -4.29 -20.77
C GLY A 195 32.53 -5.66 -20.56
N LYS A 196 33.69 -5.76 -19.89
CA LYS A 196 34.26 -7.06 -19.47
C LYS A 196 33.36 -7.80 -18.50
N THR A 197 32.83 -7.10 -17.49
CA THR A 197 31.96 -7.67 -16.45
C THR A 197 30.60 -8.10 -16.99
N LEU A 198 30.09 -7.38 -18.00
CA LEU A 198 28.77 -7.63 -18.60
C LEU A 198 28.78 -8.62 -19.76
N ARG A 199 29.96 -9.05 -20.23
CA ARG A 199 30.10 -9.93 -21.40
C ARG A 199 29.21 -11.17 -21.30
N ASP A 200 29.36 -11.96 -20.24
CA ASP A 200 28.65 -13.23 -20.09
C ASP A 200 27.16 -13.07 -19.74
N PRO A 201 26.77 -12.13 -18.83
CA PRO A 201 25.36 -11.81 -18.61
C PRO A 201 24.64 -11.35 -19.89
N LEU A 202 25.23 -10.43 -20.66
CA LEU A 202 24.65 -9.94 -21.91
C LEU A 202 24.54 -11.07 -22.94
N ALA A 203 25.61 -11.85 -23.14
CA ALA A 203 25.60 -12.95 -24.10
C ALA A 203 24.50 -13.97 -23.79
N ARG A 204 24.33 -14.34 -22.51
CA ARG A 204 23.26 -15.27 -22.06
C ARG A 204 21.86 -14.69 -22.26
N ALA A 205 21.64 -13.44 -21.86
CA ALA A 205 20.34 -12.79 -22.00
C ALA A 205 19.95 -12.63 -23.48
N GLU A 206 20.90 -12.25 -24.33
CA GLU A 206 20.70 -12.13 -25.76
C GLU A 206 20.50 -13.47 -26.46
N ALA A 207 21.21 -14.53 -26.05
CA ALA A 207 21.00 -15.86 -26.58
C ALA A 207 19.57 -16.33 -26.28
N THR A 208 19.10 -16.11 -25.06
CA THR A 208 17.72 -16.40 -24.66
C THR A 208 16.72 -15.57 -25.47
N LEU A 209 16.98 -14.27 -25.64
CA LEU A 209 16.13 -13.36 -26.42
C LEU A 209 16.08 -13.74 -27.92
N ARG A 210 17.20 -14.19 -28.51
CA ARG A 210 17.26 -14.72 -29.89
C ARG A 210 16.54 -16.05 -30.05
N ALA A 211 16.47 -16.85 -28.99
CA ALA A 211 15.75 -18.12 -29.01
C ALA A 211 14.23 -17.94 -28.92
N ILE A 212 13.71 -16.83 -28.37
CA ILE A 212 12.26 -16.61 -28.18
C ILE A 212 11.42 -16.85 -29.45
N PRO A 213 11.77 -16.31 -30.64
CA PRO A 213 11.00 -16.54 -31.87
C PRO A 213 10.95 -18.01 -32.34
N GLY A 214 11.87 -18.84 -31.86
CA GLY A 214 11.94 -20.28 -32.14
C GLY A 214 11.36 -21.14 -31.00
N ALA A 215 10.44 -20.60 -30.20
CA ALA A 215 9.68 -21.41 -29.25
C ALA A 215 8.71 -22.30 -30.00
N ALA A 216 8.67 -23.59 -29.68
CA ALA A 216 7.80 -24.58 -30.30
C ALA A 216 6.39 -24.60 -29.69
N SER A 217 6.22 -24.05 -28.48
CA SER A 217 4.93 -23.99 -27.79
C SER A 217 4.82 -22.75 -26.88
N VAL A 218 3.59 -22.38 -26.51
CA VAL A 218 3.32 -21.26 -25.58
C VAL A 218 3.94 -21.50 -24.20
N ALA A 219 3.97 -22.75 -23.72
CA ALA A 219 4.64 -23.11 -22.47
C ALA A 219 6.15 -22.87 -22.53
N GLN A 220 6.81 -23.28 -23.62
CA GLN A 220 8.22 -23.03 -23.83
C GLN A 220 8.52 -21.54 -23.97
N LEU A 221 7.64 -20.79 -24.66
CA LEU A 221 7.72 -19.34 -24.76
C LEU A 221 7.66 -18.67 -23.38
N LYS A 222 6.67 -19.03 -22.54
CA LYS A 222 6.55 -18.54 -21.16
C LYS A 222 7.81 -18.84 -20.35
N GLN A 223 8.31 -20.07 -20.43
CA GLN A 223 9.52 -20.47 -19.70
C GLN A 223 10.72 -19.59 -20.09
N ARG A 224 10.94 -19.37 -21.39
CA ARG A 224 12.04 -18.53 -21.91
C ARG A 224 11.92 -17.07 -21.47
N VAL A 225 10.71 -16.50 -21.51
CA VAL A 225 10.48 -15.11 -21.08
C VAL A 225 10.67 -14.95 -19.58
N VAL A 226 10.16 -15.89 -18.78
CA VAL A 226 10.30 -15.86 -17.32
C VAL A 226 11.75 -16.08 -16.90
N SER A 227 12.49 -17.01 -17.53
CA SER A 227 13.92 -17.20 -17.25
C SER A 227 14.72 -15.98 -17.64
N LEU A 228 14.41 -15.36 -18.79
CA LEU A 228 15.06 -14.13 -19.22
C LEU A 228 14.90 -13.00 -18.19
N GLU A 229 13.68 -12.75 -17.71
CA GLU A 229 13.45 -11.73 -16.67
C GLU A 229 14.15 -12.09 -15.35
N ARG A 230 14.00 -13.33 -14.88
CA ARG A 230 14.62 -13.79 -13.62
C ARG A 230 16.13 -13.60 -13.62
N ASP A 231 16.78 -13.97 -14.72
CA ASP A 231 18.24 -13.97 -14.81
C ASP A 231 18.79 -12.56 -15.13
N TRP A 232 18.04 -11.74 -15.88
CA TRP A 232 18.47 -10.41 -16.28
C TRP A 232 18.16 -9.31 -15.26
N GLN A 233 17.02 -9.35 -14.57
CA GLN A 233 16.57 -8.26 -13.71
C GLN A 233 17.57 -7.90 -12.59
N PRO A 234 18.21 -8.86 -11.89
CA PRO A 234 19.23 -8.54 -10.87
C PRO A 234 20.51 -7.93 -11.46
N VAL A 235 20.84 -8.22 -12.72
CA VAL A 235 21.97 -7.62 -13.44
C VAL A 235 21.62 -6.20 -13.82
N TYR A 236 20.47 -6.00 -14.46
CA TYR A 236 20.02 -4.69 -14.92
C TYR A 236 19.81 -3.70 -13.77
N SER A 237 19.24 -4.14 -12.64
CA SER A 237 19.07 -3.30 -11.45
C SER A 237 20.42 -2.76 -10.92
N ARG A 238 21.50 -3.54 -11.03
CA ARG A 238 22.87 -3.10 -10.66
C ARG A 238 23.49 -2.14 -11.68
N LEU A 239 22.96 -2.11 -12.91
CA LEU A 239 23.38 -1.20 -13.97
C LEU A 239 22.61 0.12 -13.95
N GLN A 240 21.42 0.14 -13.36
CA GLN A 240 20.53 1.29 -13.35
C GLN A 240 21.20 2.59 -12.89
N PRO A 241 22.05 2.58 -11.84
CA PRO A 241 22.86 3.74 -11.47
C PRO A 241 23.73 4.32 -12.60
N ARG A 242 24.37 3.43 -13.37
CA ARG A 242 25.31 3.78 -14.44
C ARG A 242 24.60 4.12 -15.75
N LEU A 243 23.47 3.45 -16.03
CA LEU A 243 22.61 3.78 -17.17
C LEU A 243 22.02 5.16 -17.03
N THR A 244 21.58 5.48 -15.81
CA THR A 244 21.16 6.81 -15.40
C THR A 244 22.31 7.78 -15.65
N ALA A 245 23.52 7.50 -15.14
CA ALA A 245 24.73 8.31 -15.41
C ALA A 245 25.07 8.53 -16.92
N GLN A 246 24.89 7.52 -17.77
CA GLN A 246 25.22 7.59 -19.21
C GLN A 246 24.13 8.28 -20.05
N ALA A 247 22.85 8.16 -19.69
CA ALA A 247 21.79 8.94 -20.31
C ALA A 247 22.07 10.46 -20.19
N TYR A 248 22.79 10.88 -19.14
CA TYR A 248 23.27 12.26 -18.95
C TYR A 248 24.52 12.64 -19.77
N GLY A 249 25.06 11.74 -20.59
CA GLY A 249 26.38 11.86 -21.22
C GLY A 249 26.43 11.98 -22.75
N THR A 250 25.31 11.85 -23.48
CA THR A 250 25.31 11.89 -24.96
C THR A 250 25.02 13.31 -25.47
N PRO A 251 25.97 13.99 -26.14
CA PRO A 251 25.71 15.31 -26.74
C PRO A 251 24.70 15.19 -27.89
N GLY A 252 23.57 15.91 -27.82
CA GLY A 252 22.79 16.28 -29.00
C GLY A 252 21.35 15.75 -29.16
N ALA A 253 20.75 15.01 -28.20
CA ALA A 253 19.38 14.48 -28.44
C ALA A 253 18.44 14.35 -27.22
N ALA A 254 18.73 14.94 -26.05
CA ALA A 254 17.80 14.93 -24.92
C ALA A 254 17.83 16.27 -24.16
N PRO A 255 16.75 16.64 -23.43
CA PRO A 255 16.82 17.71 -22.44
C PRO A 255 18.02 17.47 -21.50
N GLY A 256 18.59 18.52 -20.91
CA GLY A 256 19.68 18.38 -19.93
C GLY A 256 19.32 17.66 -18.62
N TYR A 257 18.18 16.95 -18.60
CA TYR A 257 17.58 16.25 -17.47
C TYR A 257 16.69 15.09 -17.93
N ALA A 258 16.35 14.20 -17.01
CA ALA A 258 15.38 13.12 -17.22
C ALA A 258 14.26 13.17 -16.18
N VAL A 259 13.14 12.50 -16.47
CA VAL A 259 12.04 12.30 -15.52
C VAL A 259 11.80 10.81 -15.34
N GLY A 260 11.88 10.35 -14.09
CA GLY A 260 11.64 8.98 -13.70
C GLY A 260 10.41 8.83 -12.81
N ILE A 261 9.95 7.59 -12.65
CA ILE A 261 8.89 7.18 -11.74
C ILE A 261 9.46 6.25 -10.69
N GLU A 262 9.11 6.50 -9.43
CA GLU A 262 9.47 5.62 -8.31
C GLU A 262 8.26 5.30 -7.43
N SER A 263 8.32 4.11 -6.83
CA SER A 263 7.36 3.60 -5.87
C SER A 263 7.23 4.52 -4.64
N PRO A 264 6.03 4.69 -4.06
CA PRO A 264 5.87 5.35 -2.76
C PRO A 264 6.56 4.57 -1.62
N ALA A 265 6.84 3.28 -1.81
CA ALA A 265 7.56 2.45 -0.84
C ALA A 265 9.09 2.60 -0.90
N ARG A 266 9.61 3.55 -1.71
CA ARG A 266 11.04 3.82 -1.83
C ARG A 266 11.42 5.26 -1.49
N LYS A 267 12.56 5.46 -0.83
CA LYS A 267 13.19 6.79 -0.67
C LYS A 267 14.17 7.07 -1.81
N VAL A 268 13.99 8.20 -2.50
CA VAL A 268 14.88 8.63 -3.59
C VAL A 268 16.01 9.49 -3.04
N LEU A 269 17.21 8.90 -2.95
CA LEU A 269 18.40 9.58 -2.43
C LEU A 269 18.86 10.72 -3.33
N LEU A 270 19.67 11.61 -2.75
CA LEU A 270 20.00 12.90 -3.35
C LEU A 270 20.77 12.79 -4.67
N ARG A 271 21.59 11.75 -4.90
CA ARG A 271 22.35 11.61 -6.15
C ARG A 271 21.47 11.01 -7.24
N ALA A 272 21.46 11.62 -8.42
CA ALA A 272 20.75 11.09 -9.59
C ALA A 272 21.24 9.69 -9.97
N ALA A 273 22.52 9.38 -9.73
CA ALA A 273 23.09 8.06 -9.95
C ALA A 273 22.54 6.99 -9.00
N ASP A 274 21.92 7.33 -7.86
CA ASP A 274 21.35 6.32 -6.95
C ASP A 274 19.89 5.97 -7.32
N PHE A 275 19.33 6.61 -8.34
CA PHE A 275 17.95 6.38 -8.76
C PHE A 275 17.76 4.98 -9.37
N THR A 276 16.78 4.24 -8.84
CA THR A 276 16.45 2.87 -9.24
C THR A 276 15.11 2.73 -9.96
N GLY A 277 14.38 3.82 -10.12
CA GLY A 277 13.06 3.83 -10.74
C GLY A 277 13.12 3.78 -12.27
N GLU A 278 11.94 3.85 -12.90
CA GLU A 278 11.79 3.73 -14.35
C GLU A 278 11.79 5.10 -15.02
N ILE A 279 12.62 5.30 -16.05
CA ILE A 279 12.64 6.54 -16.84
C ILE A 279 11.65 6.43 -18.00
N GLY A 280 10.83 7.47 -18.20
CA GLY A 280 9.85 7.53 -19.29
C GLY A 280 8.63 6.62 -19.12
N ALA A 281 8.48 5.95 -17.98
CA ALA A 281 7.31 5.16 -17.65
C ALA A 281 6.11 6.05 -17.27
N PRO A 282 4.86 5.59 -17.48
CA PRO A 282 3.69 6.26 -16.91
C PRO A 282 3.63 6.06 -15.40
N ALA A 283 3.21 7.10 -14.68
CA ALA A 283 2.87 6.99 -13.26
C ALA A 283 1.54 6.23 -13.10
N ARG A 284 1.50 5.26 -12.18
CA ARG A 284 0.32 4.40 -11.96
C ARG A 284 -0.01 4.34 -10.48
N ILE A 285 -1.29 4.50 -10.16
CA ILE A 285 -1.83 4.34 -8.82
C ILE A 285 -3.05 3.41 -8.90
N ALA A 286 -3.27 2.59 -7.86
CA ALA A 286 -4.51 1.84 -7.69
C ALA A 286 -4.99 2.00 -6.24
N LEU A 287 -6.23 2.42 -6.05
CA LEU A 287 -6.77 2.77 -4.73
C LEU A 287 -8.29 2.54 -4.67
N ALA A 288 -8.82 2.33 -3.48
CA ALA A 288 -10.23 2.12 -3.20
C ALA A 288 -10.93 3.45 -2.91
N ARG A 289 -12.26 3.44 -2.91
CA ARG A 289 -13.02 4.64 -2.54
C ARG A 289 -12.82 4.93 -1.06
N GLY A 290 -12.60 6.19 -0.72
CA GLY A 290 -12.27 6.63 0.64
C GLY A 290 -10.78 6.54 0.99
N GLU A 291 -9.94 6.10 0.05
CA GLU A 291 -8.49 5.96 0.23
C GLU A 291 -7.72 7.11 -0.44
N GLU A 292 -6.51 7.34 0.06
CA GLU A 292 -5.48 8.16 -0.59
C GLU A 292 -4.24 7.32 -0.88
N GLU A 293 -3.59 7.54 -2.02
CA GLU A 293 -2.40 6.77 -2.41
C GLU A 293 -1.45 7.65 -3.22
N GLY A 294 -0.15 7.37 -3.10
CA GLY A 294 0.93 8.19 -3.66
C GLY A 294 1.75 7.55 -4.78
N VAL A 295 2.47 8.37 -5.53
CA VAL A 295 3.55 7.94 -6.44
C VAL A 295 4.59 9.04 -6.57
N GLN A 296 5.86 8.71 -6.82
CA GLN A 296 6.91 9.71 -6.98
C GLN A 296 7.25 9.93 -8.46
N VAL A 297 7.18 11.19 -8.89
CA VAL A 297 7.82 11.65 -10.13
C VAL A 297 9.16 12.27 -9.75
N VAL A 298 10.24 11.79 -10.36
CA VAL A 298 11.60 12.18 -9.99
C VAL A 298 12.25 12.97 -11.11
N VAL A 299 12.65 14.20 -10.80
CA VAL A 299 13.43 15.05 -11.71
C VAL A 299 14.91 14.74 -11.51
N LEU A 300 15.59 14.31 -12.56
CA LEU A 300 17.00 13.93 -12.50
C LEU A 300 17.84 14.90 -13.32
N ALA A 301 18.57 15.79 -12.65
CA ALA A 301 19.43 16.76 -13.32
C ALA A 301 20.70 16.07 -13.87
N GLY A 302 21.08 16.41 -15.11
CA GLY A 302 22.35 16.00 -15.68
C GLY A 302 23.53 16.81 -15.14
N LYS A 303 24.56 17.00 -15.96
CA LYS A 303 25.78 17.76 -15.57
C LYS A 303 25.57 19.25 -15.32
N ARG A 304 24.41 19.80 -15.71
CA ARG A 304 24.06 21.20 -15.48
C ARG A 304 22.89 21.28 -14.50
N PRO A 305 22.89 22.24 -13.57
CA PRO A 305 21.76 22.43 -12.67
C PRO A 305 20.52 22.88 -13.43
N LEU A 306 19.35 22.52 -12.92
CA LEU A 306 18.05 23.02 -13.36
C LEU A 306 17.60 24.15 -12.44
N ARG A 307 16.97 25.16 -13.03
CA ARG A 307 16.38 26.31 -12.34
C ARG A 307 14.88 26.36 -12.62
N GLY A 308 14.13 26.95 -11.69
CA GLY A 308 12.71 27.26 -11.88
C GLY A 308 11.85 26.05 -12.28
N VAL A 309 12.19 24.84 -11.83
CA VAL A 309 11.45 23.61 -12.15
C VAL A 309 10.04 23.73 -11.58
N ARG A 310 9.05 23.66 -12.47
CA ARG A 310 7.63 23.62 -12.12
C ARG A 310 7.08 22.24 -12.42
N VAL A 311 6.37 21.67 -11.46
CA VAL A 311 5.61 20.42 -11.64
C VAL A 311 4.13 20.71 -11.46
N THR A 312 3.35 20.37 -12.48
CA THR A 312 1.90 20.59 -12.48
C THR A 312 1.18 19.31 -12.86
N ALA A 313 0.04 19.06 -12.22
CA ALA A 313 -0.82 17.94 -12.53
C ALA A 313 -2.26 18.47 -12.67
N GLY A 314 -2.87 18.23 -13.84
CA GLY A 314 -4.28 18.52 -14.03
C GLY A 314 -5.18 17.52 -13.29
N ALA A 315 -6.47 17.85 -13.15
CA ALA A 315 -7.44 16.89 -12.65
C ALA A 315 -7.48 15.64 -13.56
N LEU A 316 -7.52 14.46 -12.94
CA LEU A 316 -7.70 13.21 -13.67
C LEU A 316 -9.15 13.10 -14.12
N VAL A 317 -9.36 12.60 -15.34
CA VAL A 317 -10.70 12.37 -15.90
C VAL A 317 -10.94 10.87 -15.99
N GLY A 318 -12.05 10.42 -15.42
CA GLY A 318 -12.45 9.02 -15.37
C GLY A 318 -13.84 8.77 -15.98
N PRO A 319 -14.49 7.66 -15.62
CA PRO A 319 -15.77 7.25 -16.20
C PRO A 319 -16.85 8.32 -16.06
N ALA A 320 -17.62 8.53 -17.14
CA ALA A 320 -18.66 9.54 -17.22
C ALA A 320 -18.19 10.98 -16.89
N GLY A 321 -16.92 11.30 -17.16
CA GLY A 321 -16.36 12.63 -16.93
C GLY A 321 -16.07 12.96 -15.46
N ALA A 322 -16.15 11.97 -14.56
CA ALA A 322 -15.80 12.16 -13.15
C ALA A 322 -14.35 12.66 -13.01
N ARG A 323 -14.10 13.54 -12.03
CA ARG A 323 -12.79 14.16 -11.84
C ARG A 323 -12.19 13.83 -10.47
N LEU A 324 -10.88 13.58 -10.44
CA LEU A 324 -10.10 13.48 -9.21
C LEU A 324 -8.97 14.52 -9.22
N PRO A 325 -8.79 15.31 -8.14
CA PRO A 325 -7.66 16.21 -8.03
C PRO A 325 -6.36 15.44 -7.79
N VAL A 326 -5.24 16.06 -8.13
CA VAL A 326 -3.89 15.56 -7.83
C VAL A 326 -3.16 16.61 -7.01
N ALA A 327 -2.69 16.23 -5.83
CA ALA A 327 -1.82 17.09 -5.03
C ALA A 327 -0.35 16.84 -5.42
N VAL A 328 0.46 17.89 -5.43
CA VAL A 328 1.86 17.86 -5.89
C VAL A 328 2.74 18.37 -4.75
N HIS A 329 3.71 17.57 -4.33
CA HIS A 329 4.57 17.86 -3.19
C HIS A 329 6.03 17.60 -3.53
N PRO A 330 6.83 18.64 -3.83
CA PRO A 330 8.28 18.51 -3.83
C PRO A 330 8.76 17.95 -2.50
N VAL A 331 9.63 16.95 -2.53
CA VAL A 331 10.10 16.29 -1.30
C VAL A 331 11.38 16.98 -0.84
N GLY A 332 11.39 17.47 0.41
CA GLY A 332 12.60 18.04 0.99
C GLY A 332 13.57 16.97 1.48
N TYR A 333 14.85 17.36 1.60
CA TYR A 333 15.91 16.53 2.16
C TYR A 333 16.30 17.03 3.55
N LEU A 334 16.76 16.13 4.40
CA LEU A 334 17.19 16.42 5.77
C LEU A 334 18.59 15.85 5.98
N GLU A 335 19.43 16.60 6.69
CA GLU A 335 20.77 16.17 7.03
C GLU A 335 20.76 15.46 8.38
N THR A 336 21.37 14.29 8.43
CA THR A 336 21.53 13.51 9.65
C THR A 336 22.82 13.89 10.38
N THR A 337 22.77 13.93 11.71
CA THR A 337 23.90 14.35 12.57
C THR A 337 24.78 13.19 13.02
N GLY A 338 24.36 11.94 12.77
CA GLY A 338 25.15 10.74 13.00
C GLY A 338 24.94 10.11 14.37
N HIS A 339 24.49 8.86 14.35
CA HIS A 339 24.48 7.92 15.46
C HIS A 339 24.86 6.53 14.89
N PRO A 340 26.16 6.24 14.71
CA PRO A 340 26.62 5.05 13.99
C PRO A 340 26.08 3.73 14.56
N GLU A 341 25.93 3.68 15.89
CA GLU A 341 25.40 2.52 16.64
C GLU A 341 23.91 2.26 16.36
N ARG A 342 23.23 3.22 15.73
CA ARG A 342 21.82 3.17 15.31
C ARG A 342 21.67 3.22 13.78
N GLY A 343 22.76 2.99 13.04
CA GLY A 343 22.80 2.95 11.58
C GLY A 343 22.72 4.32 10.90
N ASP A 344 22.83 5.41 11.66
CA ASP A 344 22.80 6.77 11.13
C ASP A 344 24.22 7.27 10.83
N THR A 345 24.42 7.89 9.66
CA THR A 345 25.71 8.44 9.21
C THR A 345 25.64 9.96 9.23
N ALA A 346 26.56 10.62 9.94
CA ALA A 346 26.64 12.08 9.95
C ALA A 346 26.84 12.65 8.52
N GLY A 347 26.12 13.71 8.18
CA GLY A 347 26.20 14.39 6.88
C GLY A 347 25.45 13.70 5.74
N ALA A 348 24.68 12.65 6.02
CA ALA A 348 23.85 11.99 5.01
C ALA A 348 22.53 12.75 4.79
N TRP A 349 22.08 12.82 3.54
CA TRP A 349 20.88 13.57 3.15
C TRP A 349 19.74 12.63 2.79
N TRP A 350 18.65 12.67 3.56
CA TRP A 350 17.50 11.78 3.43
C TRP A 350 16.23 12.52 3.02
N PRO A 351 15.47 12.02 2.03
CA PRO A 351 14.20 12.61 1.65
C PRO A 351 13.13 12.27 2.69
N ASP A 352 12.34 13.25 3.11
CA ASP A 352 11.22 12.99 4.02
C ASP A 352 10.06 14.00 3.94
N PRO A 353 10.23 15.31 4.24
CA PRO A 353 9.12 16.24 4.29
C PRO A 353 8.46 16.46 2.92
N LEU A 354 7.13 16.49 2.88
CA LEU A 354 6.34 16.82 1.70
C LEU A 354 6.02 18.32 1.68
N LEU A 355 6.71 19.06 0.81
CA LEU A 355 6.63 20.52 0.76
C LEU A 355 5.43 21.00 -0.05
N GLY A 356 5.10 22.29 0.10
CA GLY A 356 4.15 22.96 -0.79
C GLY A 356 4.69 23.06 -2.23
N ASN A 357 3.78 23.04 -3.21
CA ASN A 357 4.15 23.13 -4.63
C ASN A 357 4.62 24.53 -5.02
N ALA A 358 5.92 24.78 -4.89
CA ALA A 358 6.59 25.99 -5.37
C ALA A 358 7.67 25.62 -6.40
N PRO A 359 8.05 26.54 -7.32
CA PRO A 359 9.18 26.31 -8.20
C PRO A 359 10.48 26.03 -7.42
N PHE A 360 11.28 25.08 -7.87
CA PHE A 360 12.52 24.69 -7.20
C PHE A 360 13.70 24.55 -8.16
N GLY A 361 14.91 24.56 -7.63
CA GLY A 361 16.13 24.21 -8.37
C GLY A 361 16.53 22.77 -8.13
N VAL A 362 17.24 22.16 -9.08
CA VAL A 362 17.88 20.86 -8.91
C VAL A 362 19.35 21.01 -9.26
N ALA A 363 20.23 20.82 -8.28
CA ALA A 363 21.67 20.91 -8.52
C ALA A 363 22.13 19.83 -9.52
N ALA A 364 23.27 20.08 -10.19
CA ALA A 364 23.83 19.12 -11.13
C ALA A 364 24.00 17.74 -10.50
N GLU A 365 23.67 16.69 -11.24
CA GLU A 365 23.78 15.29 -10.85
C GLU A 365 22.96 14.91 -9.60
N ARG A 366 21.96 15.71 -9.24
CA ARG A 366 21.02 15.44 -8.15
C ARG A 366 19.66 14.96 -8.66
N ALA A 367 19.01 14.15 -7.82
CA ALA A 367 17.61 13.80 -7.96
C ALA A 367 16.76 14.72 -7.09
N GLN A 368 15.57 15.06 -7.58
CA GLN A 368 14.54 15.76 -6.82
C GLN A 368 13.21 15.00 -6.98
N PRO A 369 12.80 14.20 -5.98
CA PRO A 369 11.51 13.56 -5.97
C PRO A 369 10.40 14.59 -5.75
N VAL A 370 9.28 14.36 -6.43
CA VAL A 370 8.00 15.06 -6.28
C VAL A 370 6.94 14.01 -6.03
N TRP A 371 6.40 14.00 -4.81
CA TRP A 371 5.34 13.10 -4.39
C TRP A 371 4.00 13.61 -4.94
N LEU A 372 3.27 12.73 -5.61
CA LEU A 372 1.92 13.00 -6.09
C LEU A 372 0.93 12.22 -5.23
N SER A 373 -0.04 12.90 -4.64
CA SER A 373 -1.11 12.25 -3.86
C SER A 373 -2.44 12.34 -4.60
N VAL A 374 -3.17 11.22 -4.64
CA VAL A 374 -4.53 11.15 -5.19
C VAL A 374 -5.45 10.52 -4.16
N ARG A 375 -6.53 11.23 -3.82
CA ARG A 375 -7.57 10.75 -2.92
C ARG A 375 -8.86 10.49 -3.68
N ALA A 376 -9.39 9.27 -3.60
CA ALA A 376 -10.77 9.01 -4.05
C ALA A 376 -11.74 9.26 -2.89
N PRO A 377 -12.74 10.16 -3.04
CA PRO A 377 -13.83 10.22 -2.08
C PRO A 377 -14.57 8.87 -2.00
N ALA A 378 -15.25 8.62 -0.89
CA ALA A 378 -16.06 7.39 -0.70
C ALA A 378 -17.13 7.19 -1.79
N THR A 379 -17.55 8.29 -2.41
CA THR A 379 -18.55 8.35 -3.50
C THR A 379 -17.93 8.36 -4.91
N ALA A 380 -16.60 8.24 -5.04
CA ALA A 380 -15.95 8.22 -6.34
C ALA A 380 -16.52 7.10 -7.24
N ARG A 381 -16.57 7.34 -8.54
CA ARG A 381 -16.98 6.30 -9.50
C ARG A 381 -15.80 5.32 -9.65
N PRO A 382 -16.02 4.01 -9.58
CA PRO A 382 -14.96 3.04 -9.82
C PRO A 382 -14.53 3.05 -11.30
N GLY A 383 -13.27 2.70 -11.56
CA GLY A 383 -12.68 2.58 -12.89
C GLY A 383 -11.43 3.42 -13.08
N CYS A 384 -11.00 3.50 -14.34
CA CYS A 384 -9.73 4.13 -14.72
C CYS A 384 -9.86 5.63 -14.97
N TYR A 385 -9.06 6.40 -14.25
CA TYR A 385 -8.87 7.85 -14.41
C TYR A 385 -7.54 8.14 -15.07
N ARG A 386 -7.49 9.13 -15.98
CA ARG A 386 -6.29 9.50 -16.73
C ARG A 386 -6.02 11.00 -16.65
N GLY A 387 -4.74 11.35 -16.58
CA GLY A 387 -4.28 12.72 -16.69
C GLY A 387 -2.79 12.78 -17.07
N VAL A 388 -2.23 13.98 -16.99
CA VAL A 388 -0.83 14.23 -17.34
C VAL A 388 -0.19 15.10 -16.28
N VAL A 389 1.00 14.70 -15.86
CA VAL A 389 1.92 15.49 -15.04
C VAL A 389 2.92 16.16 -15.97
N VAL A 390 3.09 17.47 -15.85
CA VAL A 390 4.02 18.25 -16.67
C VAL A 390 5.17 18.74 -15.78
N VAL A 391 6.38 18.35 -16.14
CA VAL A 391 7.64 18.80 -15.53
C VAL A 391 8.28 19.82 -16.47
N ALA A 392 8.41 21.06 -16.04
CA ALA A 392 8.90 22.17 -16.85
C ALA A 392 10.02 22.94 -16.13
N PRO A 393 11.29 22.61 -16.38
CA PRO A 393 12.42 23.43 -15.98
C PRO A 393 12.53 24.70 -16.83
N GLU A 394 13.05 25.77 -16.25
CA GLU A 394 13.32 27.00 -16.97
C GLU A 394 14.39 26.79 -18.05
N GLY A 395 14.13 27.30 -19.26
CA GLY A 395 15.06 27.20 -20.38
C GLY A 395 15.27 25.80 -20.95
N GLN A 396 14.44 24.82 -20.57
CA GLN A 396 14.48 23.45 -21.09
C GLN A 396 13.09 23.01 -21.58
N PRO A 397 13.00 22.08 -22.54
CA PRO A 397 11.72 21.50 -22.95
C PRO A 397 11.00 20.81 -21.78
N ALA A 398 9.68 20.98 -21.70
CA ALA A 398 8.86 20.31 -20.70
C ALA A 398 8.67 18.82 -21.03
N VAL A 399 8.69 17.96 -20.01
CA VAL A 399 8.40 16.53 -20.11
C VAL A 399 6.99 16.27 -19.60
N ARG A 400 6.24 15.46 -20.35
CA ARG A 400 4.85 15.07 -20.05
C ARG A 400 4.82 13.62 -19.63
N VAL A 401 4.39 13.36 -18.40
CA VAL A 401 4.29 12.03 -17.81
C VAL A 401 2.82 11.64 -17.72
N PRO A 402 2.36 10.58 -18.40
CA PRO A 402 1.00 10.07 -18.23
C PRO A 402 0.79 9.57 -16.80
N LEU A 403 -0.32 9.96 -16.18
CA LEU A 403 -0.76 9.48 -14.87
C LEU A 403 -2.07 8.70 -15.04
N GLN A 404 -2.06 7.44 -14.59
CA GLN A 404 -3.24 6.57 -14.59
C GLN A 404 -3.57 6.16 -13.16
N VAL A 405 -4.83 6.31 -12.77
CA VAL A 405 -5.34 5.91 -11.44
C VAL A 405 -6.51 4.97 -11.61
N GLU A 406 -6.40 3.76 -11.06
CA GLU A 406 -7.50 2.80 -10.99
C GLU A 406 -8.24 2.94 -9.65
N VAL A 407 -9.54 3.24 -9.70
CA VAL A 407 -10.40 3.29 -8.51
C VAL A 407 -11.16 1.97 -8.36
N TRP A 408 -10.81 1.19 -7.35
CA TRP A 408 -11.44 -0.10 -7.06
C TRP A 408 -12.92 0.02 -6.70
N ASN A 409 -13.69 -1.04 -6.97
CA ASN A 409 -15.14 -1.06 -6.74
C ASN A 409 -15.54 -1.49 -5.31
N PHE A 410 -14.84 -0.96 -4.31
CA PHE A 410 -15.22 -1.08 -2.89
C PHE A 410 -14.82 0.20 -2.16
N THR A 411 -15.38 0.39 -0.96
CA THR A 411 -15.18 1.60 -0.16
C THR A 411 -14.57 1.20 1.17
N LEU A 412 -13.43 1.80 1.52
CA LEU A 412 -12.84 1.62 2.84
C LEU A 412 -13.73 2.26 3.90
N PRO A 413 -13.85 1.66 5.09
CA PRO A 413 -14.50 2.33 6.20
C PRO A 413 -13.64 3.55 6.59
N PRO A 414 -14.23 4.63 7.13
CA PRO A 414 -13.45 5.76 7.61
C PRO A 414 -12.73 5.43 8.93
N GLU A 415 -13.27 4.54 9.76
CA GLU A 415 -12.63 4.00 10.96
C GLU A 415 -11.56 2.94 10.64
N ASN A 416 -10.46 2.93 11.39
CA ASN A 416 -9.42 1.90 11.28
C ASN A 416 -9.80 0.63 12.06
N HIS A 417 -9.50 -0.55 11.55
CA HIS A 417 -9.51 -1.78 12.35
C HIS A 417 -8.37 -1.81 13.37
N LEU A 418 -7.16 -1.35 12.98
CA LEU A 418 -6.04 -1.13 13.89
C LEU A 418 -6.20 0.22 14.59
N LYS A 419 -6.46 0.21 15.91
CA LYS A 419 -6.52 1.46 16.68
C LYS A 419 -5.18 2.18 16.62
N THR A 420 -5.20 3.50 16.68
CA THR A 420 -3.98 4.33 16.63
C THR A 420 -4.01 5.27 17.82
N ALA A 421 -2.92 5.30 18.58
CA ALA A 421 -2.73 6.17 19.73
C ALA A 421 -1.42 6.95 19.56
N PHE A 422 -1.53 8.17 19.03
CA PHE A 422 -0.39 9.04 18.78
C PHE A 422 -0.42 10.23 19.72
N ILE A 423 0.72 10.59 20.27
CA ILE A 423 0.88 11.85 21.00
C ILE A 423 1.23 12.92 19.96
N LEU A 424 0.46 14.00 19.89
CA LEU A 424 0.80 15.10 19.01
C LEU A 424 1.97 15.93 19.56
N TRP A 425 2.06 16.07 20.88
CA TRP A 425 2.89 17.04 21.60
C TRP A 425 2.43 18.48 21.39
N TRP A 426 1.48 18.88 22.22
CA TRP A 426 0.90 20.22 22.21
C TRP A 426 1.90 21.27 22.71
N SER A 427 1.98 22.37 21.97
CA SER A 427 3.02 23.40 21.97
C SER A 427 2.94 24.42 23.12
N ARG A 428 1.77 24.55 23.77
CA ARG A 428 1.42 25.69 24.61
C ARG A 428 0.66 25.27 25.85
N LYS A 429 0.79 26.09 26.90
CA LYS A 429 -0.03 26.04 28.12
C LYS A 429 -1.54 26.11 27.83
N ALA A 430 -1.93 26.65 26.67
CA ALA A 430 -3.30 26.59 26.14
C ALA A 430 -3.29 26.63 24.61
N VAL A 431 -3.94 25.65 23.97
CA VAL A 431 -4.05 25.56 22.50
C VAL A 431 -5.34 26.25 22.03
N SER A 432 -5.24 27.15 21.05
CA SER A 432 -6.43 27.80 20.48
C SER A 432 -7.28 26.77 19.70
N PRO A 433 -8.62 26.93 19.61
CA PRO A 433 -9.44 26.02 18.81
C PRO A 433 -9.03 25.94 17.34
N ALA A 434 -8.50 27.03 16.77
CA ALA A 434 -8.02 27.07 15.39
C ALA A 434 -6.74 26.24 15.21
N GLU A 435 -5.76 26.41 16.13
CA GLU A 435 -4.54 25.61 16.16
C GLU A 435 -4.87 24.13 16.38
N PHE A 436 -5.76 23.82 17.34
CA PHE A 436 -6.24 22.46 17.57
C PHE A 436 -6.81 21.84 16.30
N ARG A 437 -7.77 22.50 15.64
CA ARG A 437 -8.38 21.98 14.41
C ARG A 437 -7.40 21.79 13.27
N GLN A 438 -6.40 22.67 13.14
CA GLN A 438 -5.37 22.55 12.11
C GLN A 438 -4.52 21.29 12.30
N TRP A 439 -3.98 21.09 13.51
CA TRP A 439 -3.06 19.99 13.78
C TRP A 439 -3.77 18.66 14.02
N ALA A 440 -4.85 18.64 14.80
CA ALA A 440 -5.65 17.43 15.00
C ALA A 440 -6.31 17.00 13.70
N GLY A 441 -6.90 17.94 12.94
CA GLY A 441 -7.50 17.64 11.64
C GLY A 441 -6.48 17.09 10.64
N PHE A 442 -5.22 17.55 10.70
CA PHE A 442 -4.15 16.98 9.90
C PHE A 442 -3.84 15.54 10.31
N ALA A 443 -3.63 15.25 11.60
CA ALA A 443 -3.38 13.89 12.08
C ALA A 443 -4.54 12.93 11.75
N LEU A 444 -5.77 13.36 12.00
CA LEU A 444 -6.99 12.58 11.72
C LEU A 444 -7.20 12.32 10.23
N ARG A 445 -6.81 13.26 9.34
CA ARG A 445 -6.81 13.05 7.89
C ARG A 445 -5.86 11.91 7.48
N HIS A 446 -4.75 11.71 8.21
CA HIS A 446 -3.83 10.58 8.04
C HIS A 446 -4.24 9.35 8.87
N ARG A 447 -5.51 9.33 9.33
CA ARG A 447 -6.10 8.23 10.11
C ARG A 447 -5.36 7.98 11.43
N LEU A 448 -4.77 9.02 12.03
CA LEU A 448 -4.09 8.95 13.32
C LEU A 448 -4.99 9.50 14.43
N GLY A 449 -5.36 8.62 15.35
CA GLY A 449 -6.02 8.98 16.61
C GLY A 449 -5.05 9.60 17.60
N LEU A 450 -5.47 10.69 18.23
CA LEU A 450 -4.67 11.43 19.19
C LEU A 450 -5.00 11.00 20.62
N MET A 451 -3.97 10.56 21.34
CA MET A 451 -4.14 10.09 22.70
C MET A 451 -3.96 11.19 23.75
N ASP A 452 -3.29 12.30 23.41
CA ASP A 452 -2.95 13.37 24.36
C ASP A 452 -4.01 14.47 24.49
N ILE A 453 -5.19 14.28 23.90
CA ILE A 453 -6.33 15.19 24.05
C ILE A 453 -6.95 14.96 25.43
N GLY A 454 -6.97 16.00 26.27
CA GLY A 454 -7.48 15.88 27.64
C GLY A 454 -6.47 15.28 28.62
N TRP A 455 -5.21 15.10 28.23
CA TRP A 455 -4.09 14.70 29.11
C TRP A 455 -3.70 15.79 30.14
N GLY A 456 -4.67 16.63 30.54
CA GLY A 456 -4.45 17.84 31.30
C GLY A 456 -4.67 17.72 32.81
N TRP A 457 -5.40 16.70 33.27
CA TRP A 457 -5.70 16.60 34.69
C TRP A 457 -4.48 16.11 35.49
N GLY A 458 -3.94 16.97 36.36
CA GLY A 458 -2.72 16.73 37.14
C GLY A 458 -1.41 17.24 36.50
N HIS A 459 -1.46 17.78 35.27
CA HIS A 459 -0.33 18.54 34.71
C HIS A 459 -0.38 19.99 35.25
N PRO A 460 0.75 20.59 35.68
CA PRO A 460 0.73 21.94 36.24
C PRO A 460 0.26 23.01 35.24
N GLU A 461 0.43 22.76 33.93
CA GLU A 461 0.03 23.67 32.85
C GLU A 461 -0.54 22.89 31.65
N PRO A 462 -1.81 22.48 31.69
CA PRO A 462 -2.38 21.58 30.69
C PRO A 462 -2.83 22.28 29.42
N ALA A 463 -2.48 21.72 28.25
CA ALA A 463 -2.92 22.23 26.94
C ALA A 463 -4.45 22.28 26.78
N PHE A 464 -5.15 21.37 27.47
CA PHE A 464 -6.61 21.26 27.55
C PHE A 464 -7.05 21.32 29.03
N PRO A 465 -7.21 22.53 29.60
CA PRO A 465 -7.56 22.66 31.01
C PRO A 465 -8.98 22.15 31.25
N ILE A 466 -9.13 21.33 32.30
CA ILE A 466 -10.42 21.00 32.90
C ILE A 466 -10.49 21.82 34.18
N THR A 467 -11.40 22.79 34.23
CA THR A 467 -11.48 23.71 35.36
C THR A 467 -12.44 23.18 36.41
N ARG A 468 -11.98 23.08 37.65
CA ARG A 468 -12.86 22.77 38.78
C ARG A 468 -13.80 23.94 39.04
N THR A 469 -15.08 23.64 39.18
CA THR A 469 -16.14 24.59 39.53
C THR A 469 -16.65 24.30 40.94
N ALA A 470 -17.58 25.12 41.44
CA ALA A 470 -18.23 24.87 42.73
C ALA A 470 -18.99 23.52 42.77
N ASN A 471 -19.44 23.02 41.61
CA ASN A 471 -20.34 21.87 41.49
C ASN A 471 -19.70 20.68 40.72
N GLY A 472 -18.39 20.66 40.50
CA GLY A 472 -17.72 19.59 39.72
C GLY A 472 -16.63 20.15 38.81
N TYR A 473 -16.67 19.80 37.52
CA TYR A 473 -15.68 20.20 36.53
C TYR A 473 -16.32 20.71 35.23
N ASP A 474 -15.70 21.69 34.57
CA ASP A 474 -16.11 22.17 33.24
C ASP A 474 -15.37 21.42 32.13
N TYR A 475 -16.12 20.58 31.40
CA TYR A 475 -15.63 19.80 30.26
C TYR A 475 -15.92 20.45 28.90
N SER A 476 -16.57 21.62 28.86
CA SER A 476 -17.16 22.16 27.63
C SER A 476 -16.17 22.35 26.48
N ARG A 477 -14.93 22.78 26.78
CA ARG A 477 -13.87 22.90 25.77
C ARG A 477 -13.40 21.53 25.29
N LEU A 478 -13.13 20.62 26.23
CA LEU A 478 -12.68 19.27 25.95
C LEU A 478 -13.72 18.51 25.11
N ASP A 479 -15.01 18.64 25.42
CA ASP A 479 -16.10 18.01 24.69
C ASP A 479 -16.16 18.47 23.23
N ARG A 480 -15.99 19.76 22.96
CA ARG A 480 -15.98 20.28 21.58
C ARG A 480 -14.81 19.71 20.78
N ASP A 481 -13.64 19.63 21.41
CA ASP A 481 -12.41 19.14 20.77
C ASP A 481 -12.48 17.61 20.56
N LEU A 482 -12.98 16.84 21.53
CA LEU A 482 -13.21 15.40 21.41
C LEU A 482 -14.31 15.05 20.40
N GLN A 483 -15.43 15.79 20.40
CA GLN A 483 -16.51 15.60 19.42
C GLN A 483 -15.95 15.78 18.00
N PHE A 484 -15.15 16.83 17.77
CA PHE A 484 -14.47 17.00 16.48
C PHE A 484 -13.63 15.78 16.11
N CYS A 485 -12.86 15.20 17.05
CA CYS A 485 -12.08 14.00 16.77
C CYS A 485 -12.92 12.75 16.52
N PHE A 486 -14.03 12.57 17.24
CA PHE A 486 -14.94 11.44 17.07
C PHE A 486 -15.76 11.53 15.79
N ASP A 487 -16.12 12.73 15.34
CA ASP A 487 -16.72 12.99 14.02
C ASP A 487 -15.75 12.63 12.90
N TRP A 488 -14.45 12.71 13.17
CA TRP A 488 -13.37 12.21 12.32
C TRP A 488 -12.96 10.77 12.63
N HIS A 489 -13.84 10.00 13.26
CA HIS A 489 -13.70 8.56 13.42
C HIS A 489 -12.54 8.10 14.33
N MET A 490 -12.05 8.98 15.21
CA MET A 490 -11.06 8.62 16.23
C MET A 490 -11.61 7.54 17.17
N ARG A 491 -10.91 6.41 17.30
CA ARG A 491 -11.41 5.23 18.03
C ARG A 491 -11.05 5.19 19.51
N CYS A 492 -9.97 5.84 19.91
CA CYS A 492 -9.55 5.84 21.31
C CYS A 492 -8.81 7.11 21.72
N SER A 493 -8.85 7.42 23.01
CA SER A 493 -8.07 8.50 23.65
C SER A 493 -7.73 8.14 25.09
N VAL A 494 -6.70 8.79 25.66
CA VAL A 494 -6.33 8.56 27.06
C VAL A 494 -7.27 9.34 27.97
N LEU A 495 -7.69 8.70 29.07
CA LEU A 495 -8.45 9.36 30.13
C LEU A 495 -7.52 10.15 31.04
N ALA A 496 -6.45 9.49 31.50
CA ALA A 496 -5.38 10.04 32.31
C ALA A 496 -4.14 9.14 32.22
N ASP A 497 -2.98 9.70 32.58
CA ASP A 497 -1.74 8.95 32.80
C ASP A 497 -1.44 8.86 34.30
N PHE A 498 -1.16 7.66 34.77
CA PHE A 498 -1.09 7.34 36.18
C PHE A 498 0.15 6.51 36.53
N PRO A 499 1.36 7.09 36.41
CA PRO A 499 2.60 6.34 36.58
C PRO A 499 2.82 5.87 38.02
N ALA A 500 3.41 4.69 38.20
CA ALA A 500 3.95 4.12 39.45
C ALA A 500 4.87 5.09 40.20
N ARG A 501 4.30 5.85 41.16
CA ARG A 501 5.01 6.74 42.09
C ARG A 501 4.16 7.02 43.34
N GLU A 502 4.80 7.60 44.34
CA GLU A 502 4.09 8.14 45.50
C GLU A 502 3.32 9.41 45.14
N TYR A 503 2.08 9.48 45.63
CA TYR A 503 1.17 10.60 45.47
C TYR A 503 0.84 11.18 46.84
N SER A 504 0.81 12.51 46.95
CA SER A 504 0.37 13.19 48.16
C SER A 504 -1.09 12.86 48.47
N GLU A 505 -1.46 12.97 49.73
CA GLU A 505 -2.82 12.66 50.17
C GLU A 505 -3.85 13.60 49.52
N GLU A 506 -3.49 14.88 49.33
CA GLU A 506 -4.34 15.86 48.65
C GLU A 506 -4.59 15.45 47.19
N TYR A 507 -3.57 14.96 46.50
CA TYR A 507 -3.71 14.50 45.12
C TYR A 507 -4.56 13.22 45.04
N ARG A 508 -4.41 12.30 45.99
CA ARG A 508 -5.27 11.09 46.10
C ARG A 508 -6.74 11.45 46.31
N GLN A 509 -7.02 12.42 47.17
CA GLN A 509 -8.38 12.90 47.41
C GLN A 509 -8.96 13.60 46.17
N GLU A 510 -8.16 14.38 45.45
CA GLU A 510 -8.59 15.03 44.21
C GLU A 510 -8.85 14.02 43.09
N LEU A 511 -8.03 12.96 42.98
CA LEU A 511 -8.27 11.83 42.06
C LEU A 511 -9.59 11.12 42.34
N ALA A 512 -9.85 10.84 43.61
CA ALA A 512 -11.07 10.17 44.06
C ALA A 512 -12.33 11.01 43.81
N ARG A 513 -12.19 12.34 43.60
CA ARG A 513 -13.28 13.22 43.16
C ARG A 513 -13.39 13.29 41.64
N PHE A 514 -12.28 13.54 40.95
CA PHE A 514 -12.29 13.79 39.51
C PHE A 514 -12.63 12.57 38.68
N LEU A 515 -12.00 11.42 38.94
CA LEU A 515 -12.16 10.26 38.08
C LEU A 515 -13.61 9.76 38.03
N PRO A 516 -14.34 9.62 39.16
CA PRO A 516 -15.75 9.24 39.10
C PRO A 516 -16.63 10.25 38.33
N ASP A 517 -16.41 11.56 38.55
CA ASP A 517 -17.15 12.63 37.87
C ASP A 517 -16.91 12.59 36.35
N TYR A 518 -15.64 12.50 35.94
CA TYR A 518 -15.29 12.46 34.52
C TYR A 518 -15.80 11.18 33.84
N ILE A 519 -15.74 10.04 34.53
CA ILE A 519 -16.29 8.77 34.02
C ILE A 519 -17.80 8.86 33.88
N HIS A 520 -18.49 9.47 34.84
CA HIS A 520 -19.93 9.69 34.75
C HIS A 520 -20.28 10.56 33.54
N HIS A 521 -19.59 11.70 33.37
CA HIS A 521 -19.74 12.58 32.20
C HIS A 521 -19.52 11.82 30.88
N LEU A 522 -18.43 11.05 30.77
CA LEU A 522 -18.14 10.25 29.58
C LEU A 522 -19.19 9.15 29.31
N ARG A 523 -19.83 8.60 30.36
CA ARG A 523 -20.95 7.64 30.21
C ARG A 523 -22.20 8.33 29.69
N GLU A 524 -22.57 9.49 30.22
CA GLU A 524 -23.72 10.27 29.75
C GLU A 524 -23.58 10.68 28.28
N ARG A 525 -22.34 10.96 27.85
CA ARG A 525 -22.01 11.25 26.45
C ARG A 525 -21.93 10.00 25.55
N GLY A 526 -21.95 8.79 26.11
CA GLY A 526 -21.76 7.53 25.38
C GLY A 526 -20.34 7.35 24.83
N TRP A 527 -19.34 7.98 25.46
CA TRP A 527 -17.95 8.00 24.98
C TRP A 527 -17.01 7.09 25.75
N LEU A 528 -17.40 6.60 26.93
CA LEU A 528 -16.53 5.88 27.85
C LEU A 528 -15.73 4.73 27.19
N ASP A 529 -16.34 3.96 26.30
CA ASP A 529 -15.71 2.81 25.64
C ASP A 529 -14.50 3.18 24.75
N ARG A 530 -14.38 4.45 24.37
CA ARG A 530 -13.23 4.99 23.62
C ARG A 530 -12.05 5.31 24.53
N PHE A 531 -12.26 5.40 25.84
CA PHE A 531 -11.24 5.81 26.78
C PHE A 531 -10.52 4.63 27.44
N TYR A 532 -9.28 4.88 27.81
CA TYR A 532 -8.45 3.99 28.62
C TYR A 532 -7.55 4.81 29.54
N LEU A 533 -7.10 4.21 30.63
CA LEU A 533 -6.14 4.81 31.56
C LEU A 533 -4.75 4.23 31.29
N LYS A 534 -3.73 5.08 31.15
CA LYS A 534 -2.34 4.63 31.02
C LYS A 534 -1.75 4.47 32.43
N LEU A 535 -1.18 3.30 32.73
CA LEU A 535 -0.52 3.03 34.01
C LEU A 535 0.90 3.61 34.01
N HIS A 536 1.92 2.76 34.07
CA HIS A 536 3.32 3.17 34.01
C HIS A 536 3.90 2.94 32.62
N ASP A 537 4.89 3.76 32.26
CA ASP A 537 5.63 3.64 31.02
C ASP A 537 6.83 2.71 31.18
N GLU A 538 6.87 1.59 30.45
CA GLU A 538 7.99 0.64 30.44
C GLU A 538 8.54 0.26 31.85
N PRO A 539 7.66 -0.16 32.80
CA PRO A 539 8.09 -0.45 34.17
C PRO A 539 9.12 -1.58 34.19
N GLN A 540 10.16 -1.42 35.00
CA GLN A 540 11.08 -2.51 35.33
C GLN A 540 10.47 -3.44 36.40
N PRO A 541 10.93 -4.69 36.54
CA PRO A 541 10.34 -5.67 37.46
C PRO A 541 10.16 -5.19 38.91
N GLU A 542 11.06 -4.33 39.39
CA GLU A 542 11.02 -3.77 40.74
C GLU A 542 9.80 -2.87 40.96
N LEU A 543 9.25 -2.29 39.89
CA LEU A 543 8.06 -1.43 39.92
C LEU A 543 6.76 -2.22 39.77
N TYR A 544 6.79 -3.51 39.44
CA TYR A 544 5.56 -4.31 39.24
C TYR A 544 4.63 -4.31 40.45
N PRO A 545 5.10 -4.43 41.72
CA PRO A 545 4.23 -4.29 42.88
C PRO A 545 3.50 -2.95 42.94
N ALA A 546 4.20 -1.85 42.59
CA ALA A 546 3.61 -0.51 42.55
C ALA A 546 2.60 -0.36 41.40
N VAL A 547 2.89 -0.91 40.22
CA VAL A 547 1.96 -0.95 39.09
C VAL A 547 0.67 -1.71 39.47
N ARG A 548 0.79 -2.85 40.17
CA ARG A 548 -0.38 -3.60 40.65
C ARG A 548 -1.20 -2.81 41.68
N ALA A 549 -0.53 -2.17 42.65
CA ALA A 549 -1.20 -1.33 43.65
C ALA A 549 -1.98 -0.18 42.99
N GLN A 550 -1.42 0.40 41.92
CA GLN A 550 -2.12 1.43 41.13
C GLN A 550 -3.28 0.89 40.34
N ALA A 551 -3.13 -0.27 39.68
CA ALA A 551 -4.23 -0.90 38.97
C ALA A 551 -5.40 -1.24 39.90
N GLU A 552 -5.11 -1.57 41.17
CA GLU A 552 -6.10 -1.79 42.22
C GLU A 552 -6.77 -0.48 42.65
N LEU A 553 -6.00 0.59 42.88
CA LEU A 553 -6.57 1.92 43.17
C LEU A 553 -7.50 2.40 42.04
N VAL A 554 -7.07 2.26 40.79
CA VAL A 554 -7.88 2.58 39.61
C VAL A 554 -9.15 1.72 39.57
N ARG A 555 -9.06 0.43 39.91
CA ARG A 555 -10.24 -0.45 39.98
C ARG A 555 -11.26 0.02 41.03
N GLN A 556 -10.78 0.55 42.16
CA GLN A 556 -11.64 1.07 43.23
C GLN A 556 -12.30 2.40 42.84
N ILE A 557 -11.55 3.32 42.23
CA ILE A 557 -12.04 4.66 41.89
C ILE A 557 -12.83 4.68 40.56
N ALA A 558 -12.40 3.87 39.59
CA ALA A 558 -12.83 3.90 38.21
C ALA A 558 -13.15 2.49 37.67
N PRO A 559 -14.13 1.77 38.26
CA PRO A 559 -14.45 0.41 37.85
C PRO A 559 -14.91 0.37 36.39
N GLY A 560 -14.34 -0.58 35.63
CA GLY A 560 -14.65 -0.82 34.22
C GLY A 560 -13.81 -0.04 33.21
N ILE A 561 -12.91 0.85 33.65
CA ILE A 561 -11.94 1.50 32.76
C ILE A 561 -10.81 0.53 32.42
N ARG A 562 -10.52 0.40 31.12
CA ARG A 562 -9.38 -0.39 30.63
C ARG A 562 -8.06 0.28 30.98
N ARG A 563 -7.10 -0.50 31.43
CA ARG A 563 -5.75 -0.06 31.82
C ARG A 563 -4.72 -0.54 30.80
N VAL A 564 -4.02 0.42 30.19
CA VAL A 564 -2.95 0.18 29.21
C VAL A 564 -1.60 0.30 29.91
N CYS A 565 -0.64 -0.58 29.57
CA CYS A 565 0.74 -0.45 29.99
C CYS A 565 1.69 -0.80 28.82
N THR A 566 2.72 0.03 28.62
CA THR A 566 3.76 -0.16 27.59
C THR A 566 4.79 -1.17 28.08
N VAL A 567 4.39 -2.44 28.12
CA VAL A 567 5.18 -3.56 28.64
C VAL A 567 4.91 -4.82 27.81
N PRO A 568 5.87 -5.76 27.68
CA PRO A 568 5.60 -7.12 27.23
C PRO A 568 4.47 -7.79 28.00
N ILE A 569 3.92 -8.86 27.42
CA ILE A 569 2.93 -9.68 28.11
C ILE A 569 3.65 -10.38 29.26
N THR A 570 3.41 -9.91 30.48
CA THR A 570 4.20 -10.24 31.67
C THR A 570 3.31 -10.92 32.71
N PRO A 571 3.58 -12.19 33.08
CA PRO A 571 2.74 -12.95 34.01
C PRO A 571 2.41 -12.23 35.33
N GLU A 572 3.37 -11.51 35.91
CA GLU A 572 3.27 -10.80 37.17
C GLU A 572 2.25 -9.64 37.14
N LEU A 573 1.99 -9.11 35.95
CA LEU A 573 1.07 -8.00 35.72
C LEU A 573 -0.30 -8.46 35.20
N ILE A 574 -0.53 -9.76 35.03
CA ILE A 574 -1.85 -10.31 34.67
C ILE A 574 -2.88 -9.91 35.74
N GLY A 575 -4.03 -9.44 35.28
CA GLY A 575 -5.10 -8.90 36.12
C GLY A 575 -4.90 -7.44 36.55
N ALA A 576 -3.71 -6.86 36.35
CA ALA A 576 -3.48 -5.41 36.52
C ALA A 576 -3.60 -4.65 35.18
N VAL A 577 -3.17 -5.28 34.08
CA VAL A 577 -3.18 -4.71 32.72
C VAL A 577 -4.30 -5.35 31.90
N ASP A 578 -5.11 -4.52 31.23
CA ASP A 578 -6.16 -4.98 30.31
C ASP A 578 -5.74 -4.86 28.84
N VAL A 579 -4.77 -3.97 28.56
CA VAL A 579 -4.23 -3.71 27.23
C VAL A 579 -2.70 -3.70 27.28
N TRP A 580 -2.09 -4.73 26.72
CA TRP A 580 -0.62 -4.85 26.62
C TRP A 580 -0.11 -4.06 25.42
N CYS A 581 0.98 -3.32 25.56
CA CYS A 581 1.56 -2.57 24.46
C CYS A 581 3.08 -2.75 24.39
N PRO A 582 3.58 -3.92 23.97
CA PRO A 582 5.01 -4.17 23.76
C PRO A 582 5.61 -3.45 22.54
N ILE A 583 6.94 -3.32 22.53
CA ILE A 583 7.68 -3.03 21.30
C ILE A 583 7.39 -4.13 20.28
N THR A 584 7.16 -3.77 19.01
CA THR A 584 6.77 -4.74 17.96
C THR A 584 7.69 -5.96 17.83
N SER A 585 9.00 -5.80 18.07
CA SER A 585 9.98 -6.89 18.04
C SER A 585 9.92 -7.81 19.26
N TRP A 586 9.28 -7.41 20.34
CA TRP A 586 9.09 -8.21 21.56
C TRP A 586 7.69 -8.83 21.64
N LEU A 587 6.82 -8.54 20.69
CA LEU A 587 5.48 -9.11 20.62
C LEU A 587 5.56 -10.57 20.16
N ASP A 588 5.36 -11.50 21.09
CA ASP A 588 5.19 -12.92 20.80
C ASP A 588 3.72 -13.20 20.36
N PRO A 589 3.50 -13.71 19.13
CA PRO A 589 2.16 -14.08 18.67
C PRO A 589 1.47 -15.15 19.51
N ALA A 590 2.19 -16.04 20.19
CA ALA A 590 1.61 -17.05 21.06
C ALA A 590 1.07 -16.43 22.35
N ALA A 591 1.91 -15.69 23.08
CA ALA A 591 1.47 -14.91 24.25
C ALA A 591 0.32 -13.95 23.89
N ALA A 592 0.35 -13.32 22.71
CA ALA A 592 -0.73 -12.45 22.26
C ALA A 592 -2.06 -13.19 22.05
N ARG A 593 -2.04 -14.45 21.60
CA ARG A 593 -3.24 -15.30 21.52
C ARG A 593 -3.77 -15.64 22.91
N GLU A 594 -2.90 -15.97 23.86
CA GLU A 594 -3.29 -16.27 25.23
C GLU A 594 -3.89 -15.07 25.95
N ALA A 595 -3.30 -13.88 25.80
CA ALA A 595 -3.86 -12.63 26.30
C ALA A 595 -5.28 -12.39 25.77
N ARG A 596 -5.49 -12.54 24.46
CA ARG A 596 -6.84 -12.42 23.87
C ARG A 596 -7.82 -13.48 24.38
N ALA A 597 -7.35 -14.70 24.66
CA ALA A 597 -8.20 -15.74 25.25
C ALA A 597 -8.67 -15.38 26.67
N ARG A 598 -7.91 -14.55 27.39
CA ARG A 598 -8.31 -13.96 28.68
C ARG A 598 -9.22 -12.72 28.55
N GLY A 599 -9.55 -12.30 27.33
CA GLY A 599 -10.32 -11.08 27.08
C GLY A 599 -9.49 -9.79 27.09
N GLU A 600 -8.16 -9.91 27.16
CA GLU A 600 -7.24 -8.77 27.14
C GLU A 600 -7.00 -8.28 25.69
N GLU A 601 -6.65 -7.02 25.55
CA GLU A 601 -6.28 -6.41 24.27
C GLU A 601 -4.74 -6.38 24.13
N VAL A 602 -4.25 -6.49 22.90
CA VAL A 602 -2.82 -6.41 22.61
C VAL A 602 -2.60 -5.35 21.53
N TRP A 603 -1.83 -4.34 21.86
CA TRP A 603 -1.32 -3.29 20.98
C TRP A 603 0.16 -3.54 20.70
N ALA A 604 0.78 -2.68 19.91
CA ALA A 604 2.22 -2.62 19.78
C ALA A 604 2.67 -1.17 19.64
N TYR A 605 3.95 -0.90 19.90
CA TYR A 605 4.54 0.40 19.61
C TYR A 605 5.95 0.27 19.05
N THR A 606 6.45 1.36 18.50
CA THR A 606 7.88 1.54 18.24
C THR A 606 8.34 2.88 18.80
N CYS A 607 9.64 3.05 18.95
CA CYS A 607 10.29 4.27 19.42
C CYS A 607 11.69 4.31 18.81
N GLY A 608 12.71 4.63 19.63
CA GLY A 608 14.11 4.43 19.31
C GLY A 608 14.52 2.96 19.10
N GLY A 609 13.58 2.02 19.16
CA GLY A 609 13.71 0.63 18.73
C GLY A 609 12.38 0.07 18.21
N PRO A 610 12.41 -1.04 17.45
CA PRO A 610 13.60 -1.73 16.97
C PRO A 610 14.29 -0.96 15.83
N ALA A 611 15.60 -1.13 15.68
CA ALA A 611 16.33 -0.47 14.60
C ALA A 611 16.11 -1.16 13.24
N PRO A 612 16.27 -0.43 12.12
CA PRO A 612 16.52 -1.00 10.80
C PRO A 612 17.47 -2.21 10.84
N PRO A 613 17.19 -3.30 10.09
CA PRO A 613 16.17 -3.41 9.06
C PRO A 613 14.78 -3.82 9.59
N THR A 614 14.48 -3.75 10.88
CA THR A 614 13.13 -4.06 11.39
C THR A 614 12.16 -2.90 11.09
N PRO A 615 10.91 -3.15 10.65
CA PRO A 615 9.90 -2.11 10.48
C PRO A 615 9.79 -1.21 11.71
N ASN A 616 9.94 0.10 11.51
CA ASN A 616 9.76 1.11 12.54
C ASN A 616 9.26 2.40 11.87
N ILE A 617 8.53 3.25 12.54
CA ILE A 617 8.10 4.54 11.98
C ILE A 617 9.13 5.67 12.21
N ALA A 618 9.97 5.55 13.23
CA ALA A 618 10.84 6.62 13.72
C ALA A 618 12.00 6.97 12.78
N TYR A 619 12.67 5.97 12.23
CA TYR A 619 13.95 6.13 11.56
C TYR A 619 13.81 6.84 10.21
N ILE A 620 14.47 7.99 10.04
CA ILE A 620 14.48 8.70 8.74
C ILE A 620 15.31 7.98 7.68
N HIS A 621 16.39 7.32 8.10
CA HIS A 621 17.35 6.58 7.28
C HIS A 621 16.93 5.13 7.03
N GLN A 622 15.62 4.89 6.91
CA GLN A 622 15.07 3.64 6.44
C GLN A 622 14.31 3.84 5.14
N ASP A 623 14.10 2.76 4.41
CA ASP A 623 13.27 2.78 3.21
C ASP A 623 11.78 2.83 3.56
N ALA A 624 10.96 3.55 2.79
CA ALA A 624 9.56 3.81 3.11
C ALA A 624 8.71 2.52 3.19
N ARG A 625 9.18 1.42 2.58
CA ARG A 625 8.60 0.08 2.71
C ARG A 625 8.51 -0.39 4.17
N GLY A 626 9.47 -0.04 5.03
CA GLY A 626 9.45 -0.40 6.44
C GLY A 626 8.28 0.27 7.16
N ASN A 627 8.04 1.56 6.85
CA ASN A 627 6.94 2.33 7.40
C ASN A 627 5.57 1.77 6.95
N ARG A 628 5.42 1.40 5.67
CA ARG A 628 4.18 0.80 5.14
C ARG A 628 3.94 -0.62 5.63
N GLN A 629 5.00 -1.40 5.83
CA GLN A 629 4.89 -2.77 6.34
C GLN A 629 4.52 -2.81 7.84
N LEU A 630 4.79 -1.76 8.61
CA LEU A 630 4.58 -1.76 10.05
C LEU A 630 3.12 -2.04 10.48
N PRO A 631 2.08 -1.44 9.86
CA PRO A 631 0.69 -1.85 10.12
C PRO A 631 0.38 -3.31 9.73
N TRP A 632 0.95 -3.83 8.64
CA TRP A 632 0.81 -5.24 8.26
C TRP A 632 1.43 -6.16 9.32
N GLN A 633 2.56 -5.75 9.90
CA GLN A 633 3.21 -6.46 10.98
C GLN A 633 2.33 -6.48 12.23
N CYS A 634 1.77 -5.34 12.62
CA CYS A 634 0.82 -5.27 13.73
C CYS A 634 -0.36 -6.23 13.52
N TRP A 635 -0.97 -6.20 12.32
CA TRP A 635 -2.07 -7.11 11.97
C TRP A 635 -1.65 -8.59 12.04
N ALA A 636 -0.49 -8.94 11.49
CA ALA A 636 -0.02 -10.33 11.41
C ALA A 636 0.37 -10.90 12.78
N LEU A 637 0.91 -10.06 13.68
CA LEU A 637 1.21 -10.42 15.06
C LEU A 637 -0.03 -10.44 15.96
N GLY A 638 -1.20 -10.08 15.41
CA GLY A 638 -2.47 -10.07 16.12
C GLY A 638 -2.62 -8.89 17.08
N ALA A 639 -1.90 -7.79 16.85
CA ALA A 639 -2.15 -6.53 17.53
C ALA A 639 -3.43 -5.87 16.98
N SER A 640 -4.10 -5.14 17.87
CA SER A 640 -5.38 -4.46 17.63
C SER A 640 -5.27 -2.94 17.79
N GLY A 641 -4.10 -2.46 18.24
CA GLY A 641 -3.74 -1.06 18.26
C GLY A 641 -2.25 -0.85 18.03
N TYR A 642 -1.90 0.35 17.63
CA TYR A 642 -0.53 0.82 17.47
C TYR A 642 -0.36 2.17 18.16
N LEU A 643 0.69 2.29 18.98
CA LEU A 643 1.05 3.52 19.68
C LEU A 643 2.35 4.08 19.11
N TYR A 644 2.43 5.41 19.04
CA TYR A 644 3.70 6.11 18.80
C TYR A 644 3.80 7.36 19.67
N TRP A 645 4.97 7.53 20.28
CA TRP A 645 5.16 8.45 21.40
C TRP A 645 5.18 9.92 20.98
N SER A 646 5.29 10.27 19.69
CA SER A 646 5.26 11.67 19.26
C SER A 646 5.11 11.90 17.76
N LEU A 647 4.31 12.90 17.35
CA LEU A 647 4.24 13.40 15.97
C LEU A 647 5.04 14.69 15.73
N LYS A 648 5.33 15.48 16.78
CA LYS A 648 5.80 16.88 16.66
C LYS A 648 6.84 17.30 17.71
N HIS A 649 7.64 16.37 18.22
CA HIS A 649 8.76 16.68 19.11
C HIS A 649 10.00 17.01 18.28
N TRP A 650 10.05 18.24 17.75
CA TRP A 650 11.13 18.68 16.85
C TRP A 650 12.44 19.00 17.59
N PRO A 651 13.60 18.81 16.92
CA PRO A 651 14.89 19.27 17.44
C PRO A 651 14.91 20.76 17.73
N GLU A 652 15.54 21.15 18.84
CA GLU A 652 15.66 22.55 19.27
C GLU A 652 16.29 23.44 18.17
N ALA A 653 17.24 22.89 17.40
CA ALA A 653 17.85 23.57 16.25
C ALA A 653 16.84 23.95 15.13
N ASN A 654 15.68 23.30 15.10
CA ASN A 654 14.60 23.54 14.14
C ASN A 654 13.43 24.35 14.76
N THR A 655 13.58 24.87 15.98
CA THR A 655 12.58 25.66 16.71
C THR A 655 12.95 27.16 16.73
N THR A 656 11.97 28.07 16.71
CA THR A 656 12.18 29.53 16.86
C THR A 656 12.11 29.99 18.33
N GLN A 657 12.48 31.24 18.67
CA GLN A 657 12.39 31.79 20.06
C GLN A 657 10.96 31.79 20.63
N ALA A 658 9.92 31.85 19.78
CA ALA A 658 8.53 31.62 20.18
C ALA A 658 8.23 30.13 20.43
N ASP A 659 9.04 29.25 19.85
CA ASP A 659 9.06 27.80 20.01
C ASP A 659 10.04 27.30 21.12
N HIS A 660 10.61 28.19 21.96
CA HIS A 660 11.58 27.81 23.01
C HIS A 660 10.97 27.51 24.39
N GLN A 661 9.65 27.65 24.57
CA GLN A 661 8.93 27.14 25.76
C GLN A 661 8.78 25.60 25.81
N TRP A 662 9.48 24.84 24.96
CA TRP A 662 9.06 23.52 24.45
C TRP A 662 9.74 22.30 25.07
N SER A 663 10.41 22.43 26.21
CA SER A 663 11.22 21.34 26.76
C SER A 663 11.17 21.26 28.30
N ALA A 664 10.00 20.92 28.84
CA ALA A 664 9.81 20.77 30.29
C ALA A 664 10.14 19.38 30.87
N TRP A 665 10.63 18.42 30.07
CA TRP A 665 10.99 17.07 30.55
C TRP A 665 12.51 16.83 30.63
N ARG A 666 12.89 15.98 31.60
CA ARG A 666 14.24 15.73 32.17
C ARG A 666 15.39 15.50 31.18
N TRP A 667 15.10 15.14 29.93
CA TRP A 667 16.08 14.86 28.87
C TRP A 667 16.67 16.13 28.22
N ALA A 668 15.91 17.22 28.15
CA ALA A 668 16.37 18.48 27.54
C ALA A 668 17.38 19.26 28.41
N LYS A 669 17.46 18.96 29.72
CA LYS A 669 18.42 19.64 30.62
C LYS A 669 19.89 19.23 30.40
N ARG A 670 20.17 18.24 29.55
CA ARG A 670 21.54 17.79 29.24
C ARG A 670 22.08 18.33 27.91
N SER A 671 21.24 18.99 27.11
CA SER A 671 21.58 19.53 25.81
C SER A 671 22.34 20.85 25.90
N ARG A 672 23.67 20.79 25.97
CA ARG A 672 24.54 21.93 25.71
C ARG A 672 24.97 21.89 24.25
N VAL A 673 24.15 22.43 23.35
CA VAL A 673 24.56 22.63 21.95
C VAL A 673 24.62 24.13 21.64
N ALA A 674 25.78 24.56 21.14
CA ALA A 674 26.07 25.94 20.80
C ALA A 674 25.23 26.42 19.60
N PHE A 675 24.71 27.65 19.69
CA PHE A 675 24.10 28.37 18.57
C PHE A 675 25.10 28.49 17.41
N VAL A 676 24.78 27.96 16.23
CA VAL A 676 25.48 28.29 14.98
C VAL A 676 24.87 29.59 14.43
N PRO A 677 25.64 30.71 14.33
CA PRO A 677 25.11 31.96 13.82
C PRO A 677 24.73 31.86 12.33
N ARG A 678 23.53 32.37 12.04
CA ARG A 678 22.81 32.46 10.76
C ARG A 678 23.52 33.18 9.59
N ARG A 679 24.84 33.41 9.62
CA ARG A 679 25.51 34.33 8.66
C ARG A 679 25.91 33.72 7.32
N GLU A 680 25.88 32.39 7.16
CA GLU A 680 26.27 31.74 5.89
C GLU A 680 25.10 31.11 5.11
N ALA A 681 23.92 30.97 5.73
CA ALA A 681 22.71 30.52 5.06
C ALA A 681 21.87 31.73 4.62
N GLY A 682 21.67 31.88 3.31
CA GLY A 682 20.86 32.93 2.71
C GLY A 682 19.42 33.01 3.26
N PRO A 683 18.67 34.07 2.92
CA PRO A 683 17.40 34.35 3.56
C PRO A 683 16.31 33.39 3.07
N GLY A 684 15.80 32.58 4.00
CA GLY A 684 14.42 32.09 3.95
C GLY A 684 14.24 30.60 3.70
N TRP A 685 13.51 30.00 4.64
CA TRP A 685 12.77 28.75 4.57
C TRP A 685 12.29 28.39 3.13
N PRO A 686 12.42 27.13 2.66
CA PRO A 686 13.01 25.98 3.34
C PRO A 686 14.53 25.96 3.06
N CYS A 687 15.27 26.90 3.65
CA CYS A 687 16.73 26.84 3.60
C CYS A 687 17.22 25.74 4.56
N LEU A 688 17.71 24.68 3.93
CA LEU A 688 18.55 23.65 4.51
C LEU A 688 19.75 24.26 5.28
N PRO A 689 20.32 23.52 6.24
CA PRO A 689 19.89 22.19 6.69
C PRO A 689 18.92 22.25 7.87
N TRP A 690 17.81 21.51 7.75
CA TRP A 690 17.08 21.02 8.91
C TRP A 690 17.85 19.86 9.53
N VAL A 691 17.95 19.86 10.86
CA VAL A 691 18.64 18.80 11.61
C VAL A 691 17.69 17.63 11.86
N ALA A 692 18.09 16.41 11.51
CA ALA A 692 17.20 15.25 11.59
C ALA A 692 17.12 14.60 12.99
N ALA A 693 17.92 14.98 13.98
CA ALA A 693 17.98 14.27 15.26
C ALA A 693 17.71 15.16 16.47
N ASN A 694 16.95 14.61 17.43
CA ASN A 694 16.92 15.06 18.81
C ASN A 694 18.10 14.41 19.56
N GLU A 695 18.69 15.10 20.52
CA GLU A 695 19.79 14.52 21.31
C GLU A 695 19.34 13.24 22.04
N GLY A 696 20.10 12.16 21.85
CA GLY A 696 19.82 10.85 22.48
C GLY A 696 18.79 9.97 21.74
N LEU A 697 18.17 10.46 20.67
CA LEU A 697 17.17 9.74 19.86
C LEU A 697 17.71 9.44 18.46
N PRO A 698 17.28 8.34 17.79
CA PRO A 698 17.64 8.14 16.39
C PRO A 698 17.10 9.26 15.50
N ALA A 699 17.77 9.53 14.38
CA ALA A 699 17.31 10.52 13.42
C ALA A 699 15.88 10.21 12.92
N GLY A 700 15.00 11.21 13.03
CA GLY A 700 13.57 11.12 12.73
C GLY A 700 12.67 10.72 13.90
N ASP A 701 13.22 10.16 14.99
CA ASP A 701 12.39 9.76 16.13
C ASP A 701 11.86 10.98 16.89
N GLY A 702 10.57 10.92 17.22
CA GLY A 702 9.88 12.01 17.89
C GLY A 702 9.11 12.94 16.96
N TYR A 703 9.26 12.84 15.63
CA TYR A 703 8.48 13.68 14.72
C TYR A 703 8.26 13.03 13.35
N LEU A 704 7.02 13.15 12.87
CA LEU A 704 6.58 12.67 11.56
C LEU A 704 5.92 13.78 10.72
N ILE A 705 5.61 14.90 11.37
CA ILE A 705 5.01 16.10 10.78
C ILE A 705 6.04 17.22 10.86
N TYR A 706 6.12 18.03 9.82
CA TYR A 706 7.04 19.18 9.76
C TYR A 706 6.27 20.50 9.80
N PRO A 707 6.86 21.61 10.28
CA PRO A 707 6.25 22.92 10.18
C PRO A 707 6.45 23.51 8.79
N GLY A 708 5.36 24.00 8.22
CA GLY A 708 5.29 24.82 7.04
C GLY A 708 5.77 26.26 7.30
N PRO A 709 5.93 27.07 6.23
CA PRO A 709 6.43 28.44 6.35
C PRO A 709 5.49 29.34 7.12
N LYS A 710 4.19 29.01 7.18
CA LYS A 710 3.14 29.77 7.87
C LYS A 710 2.70 29.07 9.15
N GLY A 711 3.47 28.09 9.63
CA GLY A 711 3.14 27.31 10.83
C GLY A 711 2.10 26.20 10.59
N GLU A 712 1.77 25.90 9.34
CA GLU A 712 0.89 24.78 8.99
C GLU A 712 1.60 23.43 9.03
N PRO A 713 0.91 22.31 9.29
CA PRO A 713 1.53 20.98 9.23
C PRO A 713 1.86 20.56 7.78
N LEU A 714 3.05 20.02 7.59
CA LEU A 714 3.51 19.34 6.38
C LEU A 714 3.69 17.85 6.64
N SER A 715 3.30 17.02 5.67
CA SER A 715 3.41 15.56 5.77
C SER A 715 4.86 15.10 5.55
N SER A 716 5.06 13.80 5.66
CA SER A 716 6.34 13.15 5.39
C SER A 716 6.15 11.83 4.66
N ILE A 717 7.19 11.36 3.97
CA ILE A 717 7.19 10.04 3.34
C ILE A 717 6.88 8.95 4.38
N ARG A 718 7.46 9.04 5.59
CA ARG A 718 7.20 8.08 6.68
C ARG A 718 5.73 8.06 7.09
N LEU A 719 5.12 9.25 7.22
CA LEU A 719 3.72 9.40 7.59
C LEU A 719 2.77 8.89 6.50
N GLU A 720 3.00 9.25 5.24
CA GLU A 720 2.20 8.75 4.10
C GLU A 720 2.30 7.24 3.99
N ALA A 721 3.51 6.68 4.04
CA ALA A 721 3.72 5.24 3.95
C ALA A 721 3.04 4.49 5.11
N PHE A 722 3.07 5.04 6.33
CA PHE A 722 2.35 4.45 7.46
C PHE A 722 0.83 4.51 7.28
N ARG A 723 0.28 5.65 6.81
CA ARG A 723 -1.16 5.76 6.47
C ARG A 723 -1.55 4.72 5.43
N ASP A 724 -0.78 4.59 4.35
CA ASP A 724 -1.02 3.58 3.32
C ASP A 724 -1.08 2.18 3.95
N GLY A 725 -0.19 1.88 4.90
CA GLY A 725 -0.20 0.61 5.62
C GLY A 725 -1.47 0.41 6.47
N LEU A 726 -2.00 1.46 7.10
CA LEU A 726 -3.28 1.40 7.82
C LEU A 726 -4.43 1.10 6.85
N GLU A 727 -4.45 1.75 5.68
CA GLU A 727 -5.44 1.52 4.64
C GLU A 727 -5.32 0.11 4.05
N ASP A 728 -4.10 -0.40 3.87
CA ASP A 728 -3.86 -1.78 3.45
C ASP A 728 -4.44 -2.81 4.45
N VAL A 729 -4.38 -2.55 5.75
CA VAL A 729 -5.01 -3.42 6.77
C VAL A 729 -6.52 -3.50 6.61
N GLU A 730 -7.17 -2.44 6.10
CA GLU A 730 -8.60 -2.46 5.76
C GLU A 730 -8.91 -3.43 4.61
N TYR A 731 -8.01 -3.52 3.62
CA TYR A 731 -8.12 -4.53 2.55
C TYR A 731 -8.06 -5.94 3.14
N LEU A 732 -7.15 -6.19 4.10
CA LEU A 732 -7.03 -7.48 4.77
C LEU A 732 -8.26 -7.83 5.60
N ALA A 733 -8.85 -6.87 6.30
CA ALA A 733 -10.10 -7.05 7.04
C ALA A 733 -11.25 -7.43 6.10
N PHE A 734 -11.38 -6.74 4.96
CA PHE A 734 -12.40 -7.03 3.95
C PHE A 734 -12.19 -8.40 3.31
N LEU A 735 -10.94 -8.76 3.03
CA LEU A 735 -10.59 -10.05 2.44
C LEU A 735 -10.91 -11.20 3.40
N ARG A 736 -10.61 -11.04 4.69
CA ARG A 736 -10.98 -12.00 5.75
C ARG A 736 -12.50 -12.18 5.84
N ARG A 737 -13.26 -11.08 5.82
CA ARG A 737 -14.74 -11.14 5.81
C ARG A 737 -15.27 -11.83 4.55
N ARG A 738 -14.69 -11.55 3.39
CA ARG A 738 -15.05 -12.18 2.10
C ARG A 738 -14.78 -13.68 2.10
N ALA A 739 -13.63 -14.11 2.65
CA ALA A 739 -13.30 -15.52 2.83
C ALA A 739 -14.34 -16.23 3.71
N ALA A 740 -14.62 -15.67 4.91
CA ALA A 740 -15.59 -16.24 5.84
C ALA A 740 -17.01 -16.32 5.25
N ASN A 741 -17.46 -15.27 4.56
CA ASN A 741 -18.77 -15.26 3.88
C ASN A 741 -18.82 -16.29 2.75
N ALA A 742 -17.77 -16.41 1.95
CA ALA A 742 -17.69 -17.40 0.89
C ALA A 742 -17.73 -18.84 1.46
N ARG A 743 -17.05 -19.10 2.59
CA ARG A 743 -17.13 -20.39 3.30
C ARG A 743 -18.54 -20.71 3.75
N ARG A 744 -19.18 -19.78 4.47
CA ARG A 744 -20.56 -19.96 4.95
C ARG A 744 -21.57 -20.19 3.81
N ALA A 745 -21.33 -19.56 2.66
CA ALA A 745 -22.16 -19.72 1.47
C ALA A 745 -21.80 -20.93 0.59
N GLY A 746 -20.90 -21.83 1.03
CA GLY A 746 -20.49 -23.01 0.25
C GLY A 746 -19.62 -22.70 -0.99
N ARG A 747 -19.17 -21.46 -1.16
CA ARG A 747 -18.36 -21.01 -2.32
C ARG A 747 -16.88 -21.31 -2.10
N ARG A 748 -16.52 -22.59 -2.10
CA ARG A 748 -15.19 -23.12 -1.75
C ARG A 748 -14.04 -22.40 -2.46
N GLU A 749 -14.07 -22.31 -3.78
CA GLU A 749 -12.96 -21.69 -4.53
C GLU A 749 -12.74 -20.21 -4.21
N ARG A 750 -13.83 -19.44 -4.01
CA ARG A 750 -13.74 -18.00 -3.68
C ARG A 750 -13.12 -17.83 -2.29
N ALA A 751 -13.49 -18.70 -1.35
CA ALA A 751 -12.87 -18.72 -0.04
C ALA A 751 -11.39 -19.08 -0.12
N GLU A 752 -11.03 -20.16 -0.83
CA GLU A 752 -9.64 -20.61 -0.97
C GLU A 752 -8.75 -19.55 -1.65
N ARG A 753 -9.26 -18.83 -2.65
CA ARG A 753 -8.53 -17.70 -3.27
C ARG A 753 -8.24 -16.60 -2.26
N ALA A 754 -9.23 -16.18 -1.48
CA ALA A 754 -9.08 -15.14 -0.47
C ALA A 754 -8.14 -15.60 0.67
N GLU A 755 -8.27 -16.85 1.11
CA GLU A 755 -7.42 -17.47 2.13
C GLU A 755 -5.95 -17.56 1.69
N ARG A 756 -5.68 -17.89 0.42
CA ARG A 756 -4.31 -17.88 -0.13
C ARG A 756 -3.67 -16.50 -0.08
N LEU A 757 -4.42 -15.46 -0.45
CA LEU A 757 -3.96 -14.07 -0.38
C LEU A 757 -3.72 -13.64 1.08
N LEU A 758 -4.58 -14.05 2.02
CA LEU A 758 -4.40 -13.81 3.46
C LEU A 758 -3.16 -14.53 4.00
N ALA A 759 -2.89 -15.76 3.57
CA ALA A 759 -1.69 -16.49 3.98
C ALA A 759 -0.40 -15.83 3.46
N GLU A 760 -0.42 -15.31 2.23
CA GLU A 760 0.69 -14.53 1.67
C GLU A 760 0.90 -13.22 2.46
N ALA A 761 -0.20 -12.52 2.80
CA ALA A 761 -0.17 -11.33 3.64
C ALA A 761 0.37 -11.63 5.05
N GLN A 762 -0.04 -12.75 5.65
CA GLN A 762 0.46 -13.21 6.95
C GLN A 762 1.96 -13.44 6.91
N ARG A 763 2.49 -14.09 5.86
CA ARG A 763 3.93 -14.30 5.68
C ARG A 763 4.71 -12.99 5.59
N LEU A 764 4.20 -12.00 4.85
CA LEU A 764 4.87 -10.72 4.68
C LEU A 764 4.78 -9.83 5.92
N GLY A 765 3.62 -9.81 6.59
CA GLY A 765 3.41 -9.04 7.80
C GLY A 765 4.19 -9.61 8.99
N ALA A 766 4.22 -10.94 9.17
CA ALA A 766 4.83 -11.58 10.33
C ALA A 766 6.37 -11.56 10.34
N LEU A 767 7.02 -10.90 9.37
CA LEU A 767 8.47 -10.73 9.39
C LEU A 767 8.87 -9.86 10.59
N GLN A 768 9.51 -10.47 11.59
CA GLN A 768 10.16 -9.80 12.71
C GLN A 768 11.68 -9.83 12.49
N GLY A 769 12.38 -8.76 12.88
CA GLY A 769 13.84 -8.62 12.70
C GLY A 769 14.30 -8.10 11.33
N ALA A 770 13.43 -8.11 10.31
CA ALA A 770 13.68 -7.46 9.02
C ALA A 770 12.37 -7.15 8.28
N TRP A 771 12.31 -6.03 7.56
CA TRP A 771 11.28 -5.77 6.55
C TRP A 771 11.54 -6.60 5.29
N ASN A 772 10.52 -6.69 4.43
CA ASN A 772 10.60 -7.40 3.16
C ASN A 772 11.76 -6.88 2.30
N PRO A 773 12.68 -7.76 1.83
CA PRO A 773 13.77 -7.34 0.96
C PRO A 773 13.30 -6.83 -0.40
N ASP A 774 12.15 -7.28 -0.92
CA ASP A 774 11.54 -6.77 -2.15
C ASP A 774 10.50 -5.68 -1.85
N PRO A 775 10.80 -4.40 -2.11
CA PRO A 775 9.88 -3.30 -1.84
C PRO A 775 8.64 -3.29 -2.74
N GLY A 776 8.66 -4.02 -3.86
CA GLY A 776 7.51 -4.11 -4.75
C GLY A 776 6.56 -5.26 -4.42
N GLU A 777 6.98 -6.26 -3.62
CA GLU A 777 6.16 -7.44 -3.37
C GLU A 777 4.90 -7.11 -2.56
N LEU A 778 5.01 -6.27 -1.52
CA LEU A 778 3.86 -5.81 -0.73
C LEU A 778 2.84 -5.06 -1.59
N LEU A 779 3.30 -4.16 -2.47
CA LEU A 779 2.42 -3.41 -3.38
C LEU A 779 1.76 -4.30 -4.44
N ARG A 780 2.48 -5.29 -4.97
CA ARG A 780 1.92 -6.27 -5.92
C ARG A 780 0.89 -7.17 -5.25
N LEU A 781 1.13 -7.62 -4.02
CA LEU A 781 0.15 -8.38 -3.23
C LEU A 781 -1.09 -7.54 -2.96
N ARG A 782 -0.92 -6.30 -2.49
CA ARG A 782 -2.01 -5.34 -2.28
C ARG A 782 -2.85 -5.16 -3.55
N ALA A 783 -2.24 -4.96 -4.71
CA ALA A 783 -2.96 -4.82 -5.97
C ALA A 783 -3.79 -6.09 -6.32
N ARG A 784 -3.24 -7.29 -6.07
CA ARG A 784 -3.97 -8.56 -6.23
C ARG A 784 -5.16 -8.67 -5.26
N ILE A 785 -5.01 -8.18 -4.03
CA ILE A 785 -6.10 -8.13 -3.04
C ILE A 785 -7.18 -7.15 -3.48
N GLY A 786 -6.82 -5.94 -3.92
CA GLY A 786 -7.75 -4.95 -4.45
C GLY A 786 -8.55 -5.46 -5.65
N ALA A 787 -7.89 -6.18 -6.56
CA ALA A 787 -8.53 -6.86 -7.68
C ALA A 787 -9.52 -7.95 -7.21
N GLU A 788 -9.13 -8.81 -6.27
CA GLU A 788 -10.04 -9.84 -5.74
C GLU A 788 -11.24 -9.25 -4.97
N LEU A 789 -11.04 -8.16 -4.22
CA LEU A 789 -12.13 -7.46 -3.54
C LEU A 789 -13.09 -6.78 -4.51
N SER A 790 -12.60 -6.31 -5.67
CA SER A 790 -13.40 -5.67 -6.71
C SER A 790 -14.22 -6.65 -7.56
N ARG A 791 -13.90 -7.94 -7.54
CA ARG A 791 -14.69 -8.98 -8.22
C ARG A 791 -16.08 -9.09 -7.57
N ARG A 792 -17.13 -9.11 -8.39
CA ARG A 792 -18.51 -9.28 -7.92
C ARG A 792 -18.72 -10.68 -7.31
#